data_AF-A0A8H5PST4-F1
#
_entry.id   AF-A0A8H5PST4-F1
#
_cell.length_a   1.000
_cell.length_b   1.000
_cell.length_c   1.000
_cell.angle_alpha   90.00
_cell.angle_beta   90.00
_cell.angle_gamma   90.00
#
_symmetry.space_group_name_H-M   'P 1'
#
loop_
_entity.id
_entity.type
_entity.pdbx_description
1 polymer ?
#
loop_
_entity_poly.entity_id
_entity_poly.type
_entity_poly.pdbx_seq_one_letter_code
_entity_poly.pdbx_strand_id
1 'polypeptide(L)'
;MSCPNTLPASWYTSKAIAGLERRAIFDKTWIYLGVVTRWSADGEDCFYDMRQFKFTVRRESEDWKSIQVLTSDGTQMRHHITRTGLLFITFSNSTPEFNEYFPGLEELISTVDFTAFPLRRSLKYTGKYNWKTLIDGFQECLHCSFAHPSFSKVYAPTTYKVLNEQHFSRHLAEADCKRDSPSDGLFLYFFPNSTLNLYGGGISSFRTWPTDDPSQTIMQFDYYHKSPVETEEFKNYYNFARTVATEDNDLCEMAQMNLNVGIYTEGILNPNKENGVIHSRRGQPRSDKPHIELRAFDLDEAELPIRRASNDHGVPSSLPSQSEFPPQDPVIPQSHTAQTPVDQGCRYEFFDYGTSFDDLSFEMSFDVTEDLDDLYEILAGPDSFDAQPVHHDTSQPACPIMPGGIITGPLNTKQSQPTYVNLVNDDTSLPPLLRTNTSHFVEGITDFKDFCRDVEFGETGTEDDGHSPPSPRSHPRSPVYKVPQLDSDSPENISVLFDRRICEVLCIKDSSTGNPWRKIVWPMAKEHTALYHAIAAMTCFQGFNDLPQHRAIGLRHLNYAVQQLAVMETSDCKPEATISTALAVSLAQAWCHPRSSTTTSYIRKGAELLRKALIEHQSSQRPRDELIGLGFLSNTWIYMDTITRITCHDGYVMDLPLMSDCSLFSSRSSGSTVDPLMGCARPLFPLLGSVADLVNRVRRRQERLNSPAIVSEAVRLRTSIERWEPSTELDEEPQDTQLSSSTIDLIQTANAYKWATLLFLHQAVPELPTQASLQDMARKVLTLIATVSVDSHAAIFPVMPLMIAGCEATDIEDRTWVSDRWRVLGSRLTSGLVNRCLEITTEAWKRHDKSSKATGIETVSSRPSSLTVKSEIHWMTIMKDWGWQVMLG
;
A
#
# COMPACT_ATOMS: atom_id res chain seq x y z
N MET A 1 25.64 22.21 14.96
CA MET A 1 25.77 20.84 15.51
C MET A 1 25.47 19.88 14.38
N SER A 2 26.13 18.72 14.30
CA SER A 2 25.76 17.69 13.33
C SER A 2 24.39 17.10 13.68
N CYS A 3 23.58 16.77 12.66
CA CYS A 3 22.37 15.99 12.88
C CYS A 3 22.74 14.58 13.36
N PRO A 4 21.90 13.93 14.18
CA PRO A 4 22.06 12.53 14.51
C PRO A 4 21.64 11.64 13.32
N ASN A 5 22.41 10.60 13.05
CA ASN A 5 22.08 9.61 12.01
C ASN A 5 21.50 8.31 12.62
N THR A 6 21.09 7.35 11.78
CA THR A 6 20.88 5.93 12.14
C THR A 6 22.22 5.25 12.47
N LEU A 7 22.21 3.94 12.75
CA LEU A 7 23.44 3.14 12.66
C LEU A 7 23.87 3.00 11.18
N PRO A 8 25.17 2.75 10.91
CA PRO A 8 25.61 2.29 9.60
C PRO A 8 24.88 1.00 9.22
N ALA A 9 24.42 0.91 7.97
CA ALA A 9 23.65 -0.23 7.46
C ALA A 9 24.29 -1.61 7.74
N SER A 10 25.62 -1.65 7.73
CA SER A 10 26.44 -2.83 8.05
C SER A 10 26.21 -3.39 9.47
N TRP A 11 25.66 -2.63 10.41
CA TRP A 11 25.35 -3.11 11.76
C TRP A 11 24.06 -3.95 11.82
N TYR A 12 23.20 -3.83 10.81
CA TYR A 12 22.00 -4.66 10.66
C TYR A 12 22.26 -5.91 9.80
N THR A 13 23.45 -6.03 9.19
CA THR A 13 23.78 -7.11 8.23
C THR A 13 25.09 -7.84 8.52
N SER A 14 25.96 -7.32 9.38
CA SER A 14 27.27 -7.93 9.70
C SER A 14 27.17 -8.99 10.79
N LYS A 15 27.55 -10.23 10.44
CA LYS A 15 27.73 -11.35 11.38
C LYS A 15 28.75 -11.04 12.49
N ALA A 16 29.76 -10.22 12.19
CA ALA A 16 30.76 -9.80 13.19
C ALA A 16 30.17 -8.82 14.22
N ILE A 17 29.30 -7.89 13.79
CA ILE A 17 28.60 -6.97 14.70
C ILE A 17 27.56 -7.72 15.53
N ALA A 18 26.72 -8.56 14.92
CA ALA A 18 25.76 -9.38 15.67
C ALA A 18 26.46 -10.29 16.71
N GLY A 19 27.61 -10.89 16.34
CA GLY A 19 28.44 -11.65 17.27
C GLY A 19 29.09 -10.82 18.39
N LEU A 20 29.29 -9.51 18.20
CA LEU A 20 29.74 -8.59 19.24
C LEU A 20 28.58 -8.17 20.15
N GLU A 21 27.45 -7.73 19.57
CA GLU A 21 26.22 -7.37 20.29
C GLU A 21 25.78 -8.51 21.22
N ARG A 22 25.86 -9.76 20.74
CA ARG A 22 25.62 -10.98 21.52
C ARG A 22 26.36 -10.98 22.87
N ARG A 23 27.68 -10.74 22.87
CA ARG A 23 28.55 -10.81 24.06
C ARG A 23 28.68 -9.50 24.85
N ALA A 24 28.48 -8.37 24.18
CA ALA A 24 28.65 -7.05 24.78
C ALA A 24 27.35 -6.50 25.38
N ILE A 25 26.20 -6.90 24.82
CA ILE A 25 24.86 -6.46 25.22
C ILE A 25 24.15 -7.61 25.93
N PHE A 26 23.64 -8.61 25.20
CA PHE A 26 22.70 -9.59 25.74
C PHE A 26 23.24 -10.40 26.93
N ASP A 27 24.52 -10.77 26.93
CA ASP A 27 25.16 -11.46 28.07
C ASP A 27 25.25 -10.58 29.35
N LYS A 28 25.19 -9.24 29.22
CA LYS A 28 25.51 -8.25 30.27
C LYS A 28 24.35 -7.33 30.69
N THR A 29 23.18 -7.46 30.07
CA THR A 29 22.00 -6.62 30.34
C THR A 29 20.93 -7.39 31.10
N TRP A 30 20.14 -6.68 31.93
CA TRP A 30 18.88 -7.22 32.42
C TRP A 30 17.86 -7.33 31.29
N ILE A 31 17.26 -8.51 31.12
CA ILE A 31 16.23 -8.80 30.12
C ILE A 31 14.87 -8.93 30.82
N TYR A 32 13.88 -8.15 30.39
CA TYR A 32 12.48 -8.36 30.78
C TYR A 32 11.94 -9.63 30.11
N LEU A 33 11.34 -10.54 30.89
CA LEU A 33 10.87 -11.85 30.41
C LEU A 33 9.35 -11.99 30.35
N GLY A 34 8.59 -11.25 31.16
CA GLY A 34 7.13 -11.29 31.16
C GLY A 34 6.49 -10.89 32.50
N VAL A 35 5.16 -10.78 32.50
CA VAL A 35 4.37 -10.67 33.75
C VAL A 35 4.33 -12.05 34.41
N VAL A 36 4.42 -12.10 35.75
CA VAL A 36 4.49 -13.35 36.54
C VAL A 36 3.31 -14.31 36.30
N THR A 37 2.17 -13.79 35.87
CA THR A 37 0.97 -14.55 35.46
C THR A 37 1.17 -15.45 34.24
N ARG A 38 2.33 -15.37 33.57
CA ARG A 38 2.79 -16.36 32.58
C ARG A 38 3.07 -17.73 33.21
N TRP A 39 3.53 -17.77 34.45
CA TRP A 39 3.96 -19.00 35.15
C TRP A 39 2.96 -19.36 36.24
N SER A 40 1.70 -19.55 35.86
CA SER A 40 0.57 -19.77 36.77
C SER A 40 0.40 -21.22 37.26
N ALA A 41 1.21 -22.16 36.75
CA ALA A 41 1.20 -23.55 37.15
C ALA A 41 2.33 -23.85 38.14
N ASP A 42 2.00 -24.51 39.25
CA ASP A 42 2.95 -24.76 40.34
C ASP A 42 3.71 -26.07 40.09
N GLY A 43 5.04 -26.01 40.18
CA GLY A 43 5.94 -27.13 39.91
C GLY A 43 6.24 -27.38 38.42
N GLU A 44 5.62 -26.65 37.49
CA GLU A 44 5.84 -26.82 36.04
C GLU A 44 7.12 -26.11 35.53
N ASP A 45 7.86 -26.77 34.65
CA ASP A 45 9.08 -26.25 34.03
C ASP A 45 8.81 -25.56 32.69
N CYS A 46 8.81 -24.23 32.67
CA CYS A 46 8.79 -23.46 31.43
C CYS A 46 10.22 -23.33 30.87
N PHE A 47 10.58 -24.19 29.92
CA PHE A 47 11.89 -24.18 29.25
C PHE A 47 12.01 -23.05 28.21
N TYR A 48 13.12 -22.32 28.24
CA TYR A 48 13.48 -21.30 27.27
C TYR A 48 14.76 -21.71 26.52
N ASP A 49 14.61 -21.98 25.22
CA ASP A 49 15.74 -22.06 24.27
C ASP A 49 15.76 -20.79 23.41
N MET A 50 16.68 -19.89 23.76
CA MET A 50 16.99 -18.67 23.04
C MET A 50 18.39 -18.77 22.42
N ARG A 51 18.65 -19.91 21.74
CA ARG A 51 19.90 -20.31 21.06
C ARG A 51 21.10 -20.47 21.99
N GLN A 52 21.67 -19.36 22.42
CA GLN A 52 22.85 -19.31 23.31
C GLN A 52 22.46 -19.43 24.79
N PHE A 53 21.24 -19.02 25.13
CA PHE A 53 20.72 -19.05 26.49
C PHE A 53 19.72 -20.19 26.61
N LYS A 54 19.98 -21.10 27.55
CA LYS A 54 19.07 -22.20 27.90
C LYS A 54 18.83 -22.18 29.40
N PHE A 55 17.59 -21.92 29.77
CA PHE A 55 17.17 -21.75 31.16
C PHE A 55 15.72 -22.20 31.33
N THR A 56 15.34 -22.48 32.57
CA THR A 56 14.00 -22.91 32.96
C THR A 56 13.43 -21.93 33.97
N VAL A 57 12.15 -21.61 33.85
CA VAL A 57 11.41 -20.83 34.85
C VAL A 57 10.35 -21.74 35.47
N ARG A 58 10.35 -21.84 36.80
CA ARG A 58 9.42 -22.68 37.57
C ARG A 58 8.85 -21.87 38.73
N ARG A 59 7.54 -21.98 38.99
CA ARG A 59 6.91 -21.50 40.23
C ARG A 59 6.88 -22.61 41.27
N GLU A 60 7.40 -22.36 42.48
CA GLU A 60 7.49 -23.40 43.52
C GLU A 60 6.23 -23.52 44.39
N SER A 61 5.36 -22.50 44.41
CA SER A 61 4.15 -22.44 45.24
C SER A 61 3.15 -21.36 44.81
N GLU A 62 1.98 -21.33 45.46
CA GLU A 62 0.89 -20.37 45.18
C GLU A 62 1.29 -18.88 45.31
N ASP A 63 2.39 -18.50 45.97
CA ASP A 63 2.92 -17.13 45.84
C ASP A 63 3.73 -17.01 44.54
N TRP A 64 3.35 -16.08 43.65
CA TRP A 64 4.09 -15.77 42.43
C TRP A 64 5.53 -15.29 42.69
N LYS A 65 5.85 -14.86 43.91
CA LYS A 65 7.23 -14.56 44.34
C LYS A 65 8.11 -15.80 44.49
N SER A 66 7.54 -17.00 44.44
CA SER A 66 8.26 -18.27 44.44
C SER A 66 8.67 -18.74 43.03
N ILE A 67 8.61 -17.86 42.03
CA ILE A 67 9.18 -18.13 40.70
C ILE A 67 10.71 -18.11 40.80
N GLN A 68 11.32 -19.26 40.52
CA GLN A 68 12.76 -19.41 40.33
C GLN A 68 13.11 -19.40 38.85
N VAL A 69 14.30 -18.90 38.54
CA VAL A 69 14.94 -19.04 37.23
C VAL A 69 16.21 -19.87 37.41
N LEU A 70 16.30 -20.97 36.66
CA LEU A 70 17.37 -21.96 36.73
C LEU A 70 18.09 -22.06 35.39
N THR A 71 19.41 -22.20 35.42
CA THR A 71 20.22 -22.55 34.24
C THR A 71 19.90 -23.96 33.73
N SER A 72 20.44 -24.33 32.56
CA SER A 72 20.43 -25.71 32.07
C SER A 72 21.19 -26.73 32.94
N ASP A 73 22.00 -26.30 33.92
CA ASP A 73 22.65 -27.19 34.91
C ASP A 73 21.95 -27.19 36.28
N GLY A 74 20.80 -26.50 36.41
CA GLY A 74 19.98 -26.45 37.62
C GLY A 74 20.47 -25.48 38.69
N THR A 75 21.48 -24.64 38.40
CA THR A 75 21.92 -23.56 39.29
C THR A 75 21.00 -22.34 39.18
N GLN A 76 20.82 -21.61 40.29
CA GLN A 76 19.92 -20.46 40.34
C GLN A 76 20.51 -19.27 39.58
N MET A 77 19.77 -18.73 38.61
CA MET A 77 20.15 -17.53 37.88
C MET A 77 19.77 -16.26 38.64
N ARG A 78 20.56 -15.19 38.45
CA ARG A 78 20.19 -13.85 38.91
C ARG A 78 18.94 -13.38 38.17
N HIS A 79 17.87 -13.17 38.94
CA HIS A 79 16.59 -12.68 38.49
C HIS A 79 16.04 -11.66 39.50
N HIS A 80 15.13 -10.80 39.05
CA HIS A 80 14.43 -9.83 39.90
C HIS A 80 12.95 -9.89 39.56
N ILE A 81 12.10 -9.94 40.58
CA ILE A 81 10.64 -9.85 40.41
C ILE A 81 10.19 -8.53 41.03
N THR A 82 9.61 -7.65 40.22
CA THR A 82 9.18 -6.34 40.71
C THR A 82 8.02 -6.45 41.69
N ARG A 83 7.81 -5.40 42.49
CA ARG A 83 6.69 -5.33 43.46
C ARG A 83 5.30 -5.47 42.82
N THR A 84 5.22 -5.26 41.50
CA THR A 84 4.00 -5.29 40.69
C THR A 84 3.89 -6.53 39.79
N GLY A 85 4.83 -7.47 39.86
CA GLY A 85 4.75 -8.76 39.16
C GLY A 85 5.38 -8.79 37.76
N LEU A 86 6.48 -8.07 37.51
CA LEU A 86 7.30 -8.23 36.31
C LEU A 86 8.55 -9.05 36.62
N LEU A 87 8.85 -10.09 35.82
CA LEU A 87 10.08 -10.89 35.94
C LEU A 87 11.16 -10.36 34.97
N PHE A 88 12.35 -10.12 35.52
CA PHE A 88 13.57 -9.79 34.78
C PHE A 88 14.69 -10.79 35.12
N ILE A 89 15.58 -11.06 34.18
CA ILE A 89 16.71 -11.99 34.31
C ILE A 89 18.03 -11.34 33.85
N THR A 90 19.17 -11.81 34.34
CA THR A 90 20.49 -11.50 33.76
C THR A 90 21.36 -12.76 33.68
N PHE A 91 22.11 -12.89 32.59
CA PHE A 91 23.01 -14.02 32.35
C PHE A 91 24.40 -13.83 32.98
N SER A 92 24.81 -12.59 33.27
CA SER A 92 26.09 -12.29 33.92
C SER A 92 25.93 -11.90 35.40
N ASN A 93 26.87 -12.40 36.21
CA ASN A 93 27.12 -11.94 37.57
C ASN A 93 27.82 -10.56 37.61
N SER A 94 28.35 -10.07 36.48
CA SER A 94 28.93 -8.72 36.34
C SER A 94 27.89 -7.62 36.06
N THR A 95 26.62 -7.98 35.82
CA THR A 95 25.55 -7.00 35.58
C THR A 95 25.24 -6.25 36.89
N PRO A 96 25.02 -4.93 36.90
CA PRO A 96 24.72 -4.16 38.12
C PRO A 96 23.44 -4.64 38.79
N GLU A 97 23.22 -4.25 40.04
CA GLU A 97 21.97 -4.59 40.73
C GLU A 97 20.76 -3.92 40.08
N PHE A 98 19.59 -4.56 40.18
CA PHE A 98 18.41 -4.19 39.38
C PHE A 98 18.04 -2.70 39.50
N ASN A 99 18.08 -2.14 40.72
CA ASN A 99 17.76 -0.73 40.98
C ASN A 99 18.87 0.26 40.58
N GLU A 100 20.09 -0.22 40.35
CA GLU A 100 21.20 0.57 39.79
C GLU A 100 21.12 0.60 38.25
N TYR A 101 20.70 -0.51 37.64
CA TYR A 101 20.51 -0.63 36.20
C TYR A 101 19.19 0.01 35.70
N PHE A 102 18.10 -0.07 36.47
CA PHE A 102 16.82 0.57 36.17
C PHE A 102 16.39 1.56 37.27
N PRO A 103 17.12 2.68 37.48
CA PRO A 103 16.80 3.63 38.53
C PRO A 103 15.41 4.25 38.34
N GLY A 104 14.60 4.24 39.39
CA GLY A 104 13.22 4.78 39.40
C GLY A 104 12.16 3.87 38.75
N LEU A 105 12.51 2.73 38.17
CA LEU A 105 11.54 1.89 37.45
C LEU A 105 10.44 1.31 38.37
N GLU A 106 10.80 0.79 39.55
CA GLU A 106 9.84 0.30 40.56
C GLU A 106 8.83 1.37 40.99
N GLU A 107 9.25 2.64 41.07
CA GLU A 107 8.36 3.76 41.42
C GLU A 107 7.42 4.08 40.24
N LEU A 108 7.94 4.15 39.01
CA LEU A 108 7.14 4.39 37.82
C LEU A 108 6.05 3.34 37.62
N ILE A 109 6.37 2.06 37.77
CA ILE A 109 5.41 0.97 37.53
C ILE A 109 4.47 0.72 38.72
N SER A 110 4.74 1.30 39.90
CA SER A 110 3.94 1.09 41.12
C SER A 110 2.46 1.46 40.99
N THR A 111 2.10 2.22 39.95
CA THR A 111 0.71 2.60 39.62
C THR A 111 -0.10 1.48 38.97
N VAL A 112 0.53 0.37 38.55
CA VAL A 112 -0.15 -0.74 37.87
C VAL A 112 0.14 -2.06 38.58
N ASP A 113 -0.92 -2.76 38.99
CA ASP A 113 -0.83 -4.18 39.35
C ASP A 113 -0.92 -5.03 38.09
N PHE A 114 0.21 -5.58 37.64
CA PHE A 114 0.25 -6.48 36.49
C PHE A 114 -0.23 -7.89 36.86
N THR A 115 -0.21 -8.28 38.14
CA THR A 115 -0.68 -9.61 38.59
C THR A 115 -2.18 -9.80 38.35
N ALA A 116 -2.93 -8.70 38.25
CA ALA A 116 -4.34 -8.68 37.86
C ALA A 116 -4.61 -9.02 36.36
N PHE A 117 -3.58 -9.35 35.55
CA PHE A 117 -3.73 -9.67 34.13
C PHE A 117 -3.19 -11.08 33.81
N PRO A 118 -4.05 -12.11 33.72
CA PRO A 118 -3.67 -13.44 33.27
C PRO A 118 -3.15 -13.44 31.83
N LEU A 119 -2.19 -14.33 31.52
CA LEU A 119 -1.78 -14.60 30.13
C LEU A 119 -2.96 -15.22 29.37
N ARG A 120 -3.20 -14.76 28.14
CA ARG A 120 -4.32 -15.21 27.28
C ARG A 120 -3.87 -15.81 25.96
N ARG A 121 -2.86 -15.24 25.29
CA ARG A 121 -2.20 -15.86 24.12
C ARG A 121 -0.71 -15.51 24.11
N SER A 122 0.12 -16.45 23.66
CA SER A 122 1.56 -16.26 23.46
C SER A 122 1.90 -16.75 22.06
N LEU A 123 2.74 -16.02 21.31
CA LEU A 123 3.16 -16.34 19.95
C LEU A 123 4.68 -16.35 19.87
N LYS A 124 5.26 -17.23 19.05
CA LYS A 124 6.70 -17.28 18.75
C LYS A 124 6.89 -17.54 17.25
N TYR A 125 7.58 -16.64 16.55
CA TYR A 125 7.85 -16.76 15.11
C TYR A 125 9.22 -16.15 14.75
N THR A 126 9.65 -16.27 13.49
CA THR A 126 10.91 -15.66 13.01
C THR A 126 10.58 -14.47 12.11
N GLY A 127 11.05 -13.28 12.46
CA GLY A 127 10.99 -12.09 11.61
C GLY A 127 12.25 -11.97 10.76
N LYS A 128 12.11 -11.67 9.46
CA LYS A 128 13.24 -11.56 8.51
C LYS A 128 13.95 -10.20 8.60
N TYR A 129 14.29 -9.79 9.82
CA TYR A 129 15.01 -8.55 10.11
C TYR A 129 15.95 -8.69 11.32
N ASN A 130 16.94 -7.80 11.38
CA ASN A 130 17.79 -7.64 12.55
C ASN A 130 16.97 -7.25 13.78
N TRP A 131 17.33 -7.76 14.96
CA TRP A 131 16.64 -7.44 16.22
C TRP A 131 16.50 -5.92 16.46
N LYS A 132 17.47 -5.11 16.01
CA LYS A 132 17.44 -3.64 16.12
C LYS A 132 16.36 -2.98 15.28
N THR A 133 15.99 -3.53 14.12
CA THR A 133 15.09 -2.87 13.16
C THR A 133 13.72 -2.56 13.78
N LEU A 134 13.14 -3.52 14.53
CA LEU A 134 11.88 -3.32 15.26
C LEU A 134 12.06 -2.46 16.52
N ILE A 135 13.21 -2.50 17.17
CA ILE A 135 13.50 -1.64 18.33
C ILE A 135 13.65 -0.18 17.88
N ASP A 136 14.32 0.10 16.77
CA ASP A 136 14.44 1.43 16.19
C ASP A 136 13.05 1.97 15.81
N GLY A 137 12.19 1.17 15.15
CA GLY A 137 10.81 1.55 14.84
C GLY A 137 9.95 1.82 16.10
N PHE A 138 9.98 0.93 17.09
CA PHE A 138 9.27 1.14 18.37
C PHE A 138 9.81 2.34 19.16
N GLN A 139 11.06 2.75 18.92
CA GLN A 139 11.71 3.90 19.56
C GLN A 139 11.32 5.26 18.95
N GLU A 140 10.32 5.30 18.07
CA GLU A 140 9.71 6.49 17.49
C GLU A 140 8.19 6.30 17.26
N CYS A 141 7.51 7.33 16.74
CA CYS A 141 6.10 7.24 16.29
C CYS A 141 5.81 8.28 15.18
N LEU A 142 6.83 8.50 14.35
CA LEU A 142 6.80 9.23 13.08
C LEU A 142 6.17 8.37 11.98
N HIS A 143 6.40 7.05 11.96
CA HIS A 143 5.72 6.13 11.05
C HIS A 143 4.22 5.98 11.36
N CYS A 144 3.82 6.10 12.63
CA CYS A 144 2.48 5.79 13.15
C CYS A 144 1.33 6.35 12.30
N SER A 145 1.40 7.63 11.93
CA SER A 145 0.34 8.33 11.16
C SER A 145 0.18 7.85 9.72
N PHE A 146 1.11 7.04 9.22
CA PHE A 146 1.11 6.50 7.87
C PHE A 146 0.94 4.98 7.86
N ALA A 147 1.51 4.28 8.84
CA ALA A 147 1.54 2.81 8.90
C ALA A 147 0.43 2.17 9.75
N HIS A 148 -0.12 2.88 10.75
CA HIS A 148 -1.12 2.32 11.68
C HIS A 148 -2.44 3.11 11.67
N PRO A 149 -3.32 2.90 10.67
CA PRO A 149 -4.61 3.61 10.56
C PRO A 149 -5.64 3.23 11.63
N SER A 150 -5.41 2.11 12.34
CA SER A 150 -6.19 1.66 13.49
C SER A 150 -5.75 2.40 14.77
N PHE A 151 -4.45 2.32 15.08
CA PHE A 151 -3.83 2.95 16.26
C PHE A 151 -3.98 4.47 16.26
N SER A 152 -3.70 5.13 15.12
CA SER A 152 -3.73 6.60 14.99
C SER A 152 -5.13 7.22 15.12
N LYS A 153 -6.21 6.41 15.19
CA LYS A 153 -7.57 6.86 15.54
C LYS A 153 -7.83 6.90 17.05
N VAL A 154 -6.99 6.23 17.85
CA VAL A 154 -7.16 6.06 19.30
C VAL A 154 -6.11 6.88 20.07
N TYR A 155 -4.86 6.86 19.60
CA TYR A 155 -3.73 7.56 20.19
C TYR A 155 -3.16 8.55 19.17
N ALA A 156 -3.09 9.84 19.53
CA ALA A 156 -2.72 10.90 18.57
C ALA A 156 -1.19 10.98 18.35
N PRO A 157 -0.64 10.70 17.14
CA PRO A 157 0.82 10.76 16.91
C PRO A 157 1.43 12.17 17.06
N THR A 158 0.59 13.20 17.04
CA THR A 158 0.96 14.59 17.29
C THR A 158 1.43 14.81 18.74
N THR A 159 0.69 14.29 19.72
CA THR A 159 0.98 14.44 21.16
C THR A 159 2.09 13.50 21.65
N TYR A 160 2.36 12.44 20.88
CA TYR A 160 3.33 11.39 21.20
C TYR A 160 4.74 11.92 21.52
N LYS A 161 5.30 11.47 22.65
CA LYS A 161 6.65 11.79 23.14
C LYS A 161 7.33 10.55 23.73
N VAL A 162 8.63 10.38 23.47
CA VAL A 162 9.48 9.42 24.17
C VAL A 162 10.26 10.14 25.27
N LEU A 163 10.18 9.64 26.50
CA LEU A 163 11.01 10.04 27.63
C LEU A 163 12.00 8.91 27.91
N ASN A 164 13.29 9.18 27.77
CA ASN A 164 14.34 8.18 27.91
C ASN A 164 15.02 8.32 29.28
N GLU A 165 15.03 7.24 30.05
CA GLU A 165 15.68 7.12 31.35
C GLU A 165 16.98 6.30 31.19
N GLN A 166 17.59 5.88 32.30
CA GLN A 166 18.76 5.00 32.25
C GLN A 166 18.33 3.55 31.97
N HIS A 167 18.68 3.05 30.78
CA HIS A 167 18.39 1.71 30.25
C HIS A 167 16.90 1.36 29.97
N PHE A 168 15.96 2.31 30.11
CA PHE A 168 14.58 2.11 29.67
C PHE A 168 13.96 3.41 29.13
N SER A 169 12.91 3.30 28.33
CA SER A 169 12.18 4.43 27.75
C SER A 169 10.68 4.30 28.03
N ARG A 170 10.04 5.43 28.39
CA ARG A 170 8.59 5.56 28.53
C ARG A 170 8.03 6.39 27.39
N HIS A 171 7.04 5.85 26.71
CA HIS A 171 6.36 6.51 25.61
C HIS A 171 5.00 7.00 26.11
N LEU A 172 4.70 8.26 25.83
CA LEU A 172 3.47 8.92 26.26
C LEU A 172 2.67 9.32 25.03
N ALA A 173 1.40 8.91 25.00
CA ALA A 173 0.43 9.32 23.99
C ALA A 173 -0.87 9.74 24.69
N GLU A 174 -1.47 10.84 24.26
CA GLU A 174 -2.81 11.22 24.73
C GLU A 174 -3.84 10.39 23.95
N ALA A 175 -4.69 9.65 24.68
CA ALA A 175 -5.85 8.96 24.14
C ALA A 175 -6.99 9.98 23.90
N ASP A 176 -7.75 9.84 22.81
CA ASP A 176 -8.92 10.69 22.56
C ASP A 176 -9.95 10.51 23.70
N CYS A 177 -10.43 11.63 24.24
CA CYS A 177 -11.05 11.74 25.58
C CYS A 177 -12.52 11.25 25.65
N LYS A 178 -12.82 10.15 24.96
CA LYS A 178 -14.16 9.54 24.82
C LYS A 178 -14.26 8.12 25.40
N ARG A 179 -13.28 7.71 26.23
CA ARG A 179 -13.30 6.45 27.00
C ARG A 179 -13.01 6.75 28.47
N ASP A 180 -13.85 6.26 29.37
CA ASP A 180 -13.79 6.53 30.83
C ASP A 180 -12.70 5.72 31.57
N SER A 181 -11.57 5.41 30.91
CA SER A 181 -10.48 4.56 31.42
C SER A 181 -9.17 5.36 31.59
N PRO A 182 -8.95 6.04 32.74
CA PRO A 182 -7.80 6.92 32.98
C PRO A 182 -6.45 6.18 33.22
N SER A 183 -6.31 4.95 32.72
CA SER A 183 -5.17 4.04 32.93
C SER A 183 -4.58 3.48 31.63
N ASP A 184 -5.18 3.77 30.48
CA ASP A 184 -4.72 3.31 29.17
C ASP A 184 -3.59 4.21 28.65
N GLY A 185 -2.50 3.61 28.15
CA GLY A 185 -1.41 4.34 27.48
C GLY A 185 -0.04 4.31 28.16
N LEU A 186 0.25 3.31 29.01
CA LEU A 186 1.60 3.07 29.51
C LEU A 186 2.36 2.18 28.52
N PHE A 187 3.30 2.76 27.78
CA PHE A 187 4.15 2.07 26.82
C PHE A 187 5.61 2.15 27.30
N LEU A 188 6.26 1.01 27.50
CA LEU A 188 7.63 0.89 28.01
C LEU A 188 8.51 0.05 27.08
N TYR A 189 9.76 0.49 26.91
CA TYR A 189 10.84 -0.29 26.32
C TYR A 189 11.95 -0.48 27.36
N PHE A 190 12.44 -1.72 27.47
CA PHE A 190 13.57 -2.11 28.32
C PHE A 190 14.75 -2.52 27.43
N PHE A 191 15.88 -1.80 27.55
CA PHE A 191 17.08 -2.11 26.80
C PHE A 191 17.64 -3.47 27.26
N PRO A 192 17.87 -4.43 26.32
CA PRO A 192 18.08 -4.17 24.90
C PRO A 192 16.88 -4.44 23.97
N ASN A 193 15.92 -5.29 24.36
CA ASN A 193 15.14 -6.04 23.36
C ASN A 193 13.65 -6.26 23.67
N SER A 194 13.14 -5.70 24.77
CA SER A 194 11.84 -6.07 25.33
C SER A 194 10.91 -4.86 25.50
N THR A 195 9.61 -5.04 25.28
CA THR A 195 8.58 -4.00 25.48
C THR A 195 7.46 -4.46 26.41
N LEU A 196 6.71 -3.49 26.95
CA LEU A 196 5.54 -3.69 27.79
C LEU A 196 4.54 -2.54 27.58
N ASN A 197 3.39 -2.85 26.98
CA ASN A 197 2.40 -1.88 26.51
C ASN A 197 1.03 -2.19 27.13
N LEU A 198 0.55 -1.33 28.03
CA LEU A 198 -0.78 -1.36 28.63
C LEU A 198 -1.69 -0.38 27.87
N TYR A 199 -2.56 -0.91 27.01
CA TYR A 199 -3.42 -0.13 26.12
C TYR A 199 -4.59 -0.97 25.59
N GLY A 200 -5.72 -0.34 25.26
CA GLY A 200 -6.91 -1.03 24.78
C GLY A 200 -7.55 -1.97 25.81
N GLY A 201 -7.33 -1.73 27.11
CA GLY A 201 -7.79 -2.60 28.20
C GLY A 201 -6.90 -3.82 28.52
N GLY A 202 -5.87 -4.09 27.73
CA GLY A 202 -4.96 -5.23 27.91
C GLY A 202 -3.48 -4.86 27.94
N ILE A 203 -2.64 -5.88 28.14
CA ILE A 203 -1.18 -5.76 28.10
C ILE A 203 -0.64 -6.57 26.92
N SER A 204 0.16 -5.96 26.06
CA SER A 204 1.03 -6.68 25.12
C SER A 204 2.48 -6.49 25.49
N SER A 205 3.26 -7.55 25.44
CA SER A 205 4.73 -7.50 25.48
C SER A 205 5.26 -8.15 24.22
N PHE A 206 6.28 -7.57 23.60
CA PHE A 206 7.08 -8.27 22.60
C PHE A 206 8.55 -8.25 22.96
N ARG A 207 9.28 -9.25 22.46
CA ARG A 207 10.72 -9.43 22.71
C ARG A 207 11.41 -9.91 21.43
N THR A 208 12.49 -9.24 21.04
CA THR A 208 13.33 -9.61 19.89
C THR A 208 14.52 -10.43 20.38
N TRP A 209 14.90 -11.50 19.69
CA TRP A 209 16.04 -12.33 20.08
C TRP A 209 16.94 -12.63 18.86
N PRO A 210 18.20 -12.16 18.86
CA PRO A 210 19.06 -12.28 17.69
C PRO A 210 19.36 -13.74 17.34
N THR A 211 19.36 -14.07 16.05
CA THR A 211 19.79 -15.38 15.57
C THR A 211 21.27 -15.38 15.16
N ASP A 212 21.74 -16.47 14.56
CA ASP A 212 23.07 -16.56 13.92
C ASP A 212 23.10 -15.90 12.53
N ASP A 213 21.93 -15.56 11.97
CA ASP A 213 21.80 -14.64 10.85
C ASP A 213 21.49 -13.22 11.37
N PRO A 214 22.34 -12.21 11.12
CA PRO A 214 22.07 -10.83 11.50
C PRO A 214 20.80 -10.27 10.84
N SER A 215 20.32 -10.84 9.73
CA SER A 215 19.07 -10.44 9.08
C SER A 215 17.84 -11.18 9.61
N GLN A 216 17.92 -11.91 10.73
CA GLN A 216 16.79 -12.61 11.33
C GLN A 216 16.76 -12.49 12.86
N THR A 217 15.54 -12.38 13.41
CA THR A 217 15.24 -12.36 14.84
C THR A 217 14.12 -13.35 15.17
N ILE A 218 14.20 -14.00 16.32
CA ILE A 218 13.03 -14.68 16.90
C ILE A 218 12.18 -13.62 17.58
N MET A 219 10.94 -13.50 17.14
CA MET A 219 9.89 -12.71 17.76
C MET A 219 9.16 -13.56 18.79
N GLN A 220 8.96 -13.02 19.99
CA GLN A 220 8.02 -13.54 20.97
C GLN A 220 7.03 -12.44 21.36
N PHE A 221 5.73 -12.74 21.33
CA PHE A 221 4.65 -11.85 21.76
C PHE A 221 3.83 -12.52 22.86
N ASP A 222 3.47 -11.75 23.89
CA ASP A 222 2.60 -12.17 24.99
C ASP A 222 1.45 -11.18 25.17
N TYR A 223 0.23 -11.69 25.19
CA TYR A 223 -1.00 -10.93 25.34
C TYR A 223 -1.68 -11.33 26.65
N TYR A 224 -1.76 -10.40 27.60
CA TYR A 224 -2.40 -10.58 28.90
C TYR A 224 -3.66 -9.71 28.99
N HIS A 225 -4.75 -10.27 29.53
CA HIS A 225 -6.05 -9.57 29.60
C HIS A 225 -6.93 -10.17 30.69
N LYS A 226 -7.74 -9.32 31.34
CA LYS A 226 -8.61 -9.71 32.44
C LYS A 226 -9.68 -10.70 31.98
N SER A 227 -10.38 -10.37 30.91
CA SER A 227 -11.41 -11.23 30.30
C SER A 227 -10.80 -12.47 29.61
N PRO A 228 -11.43 -13.66 29.70
CA PRO A 228 -11.00 -14.89 29.01
C PRO A 228 -10.92 -14.81 27.48
N VAL A 229 -10.24 -15.79 26.86
CA VAL A 229 -9.92 -15.85 25.42
C VAL A 229 -11.18 -15.90 24.53
N GLU A 230 -12.21 -16.55 25.05
CA GLU A 230 -13.49 -16.79 24.40
C GLU A 230 -14.32 -15.50 24.28
N THR A 231 -14.04 -14.50 25.13
CA THR A 231 -14.84 -13.27 25.24
C THR A 231 -14.57 -12.30 24.10
N GLU A 232 -15.64 -11.60 23.70
CA GLU A 232 -15.57 -10.58 22.66
C GLU A 232 -14.67 -9.39 23.07
N GLU A 233 -14.56 -9.11 24.37
CA GLU A 233 -13.63 -8.11 24.92
C GLU A 233 -12.17 -8.47 24.61
N PHE A 234 -11.75 -9.71 24.89
CA PHE A 234 -10.40 -10.16 24.57
C PHE A 234 -10.17 -10.22 23.05
N LYS A 235 -11.14 -10.73 22.28
CA LYS A 235 -11.03 -10.80 20.82
C LYS A 235 -10.80 -9.43 20.19
N ASN A 236 -11.55 -8.41 20.60
CA ASN A 236 -11.34 -7.04 20.10
C ASN A 236 -9.99 -6.45 20.53
N TYR A 237 -9.58 -6.65 21.79
CA TYR A 237 -8.25 -6.23 22.27
C TYR A 237 -7.12 -6.91 21.46
N TYR A 238 -7.17 -8.24 21.33
CA TYR A 238 -6.16 -9.04 20.64
C TYR A 238 -6.09 -8.70 19.15
N ASN A 239 -7.23 -8.59 18.46
CA ASN A 239 -7.26 -8.23 17.04
C ASN A 239 -6.67 -6.84 16.79
N PHE A 240 -6.98 -5.85 17.65
CA PHE A 240 -6.39 -4.51 17.57
C PHE A 240 -4.87 -4.54 17.79
N ALA A 241 -4.41 -5.19 18.86
CA ALA A 241 -2.99 -5.26 19.20
C ALA A 241 -2.17 -6.10 18.20
N ARG A 242 -2.75 -7.18 17.65
CA ARG A 242 -2.10 -8.04 16.64
C ARG A 242 -2.04 -7.38 15.26
N THR A 243 -3.00 -6.51 14.91
CA THR A 243 -2.95 -5.72 13.66
C THR A 243 -1.71 -4.84 13.64
N VAL A 244 -1.51 -4.01 14.67
CA VAL A 244 -0.33 -3.12 14.78
C VAL A 244 0.97 -3.93 14.73
N ALA A 245 1.05 -5.01 15.53
CA ALA A 245 2.18 -5.92 15.56
C ALA A 245 2.43 -6.73 14.26
N THR A 246 1.55 -6.62 13.26
CA THR A 246 1.74 -7.20 11.92
C THR A 246 2.16 -6.11 10.93
N GLU A 247 1.53 -4.94 10.99
CA GLU A 247 1.96 -3.72 10.27
C GLU A 247 3.44 -3.38 10.59
N ASP A 248 3.86 -3.48 11.86
CA ASP A 248 5.27 -3.33 12.32
C ASP A 248 6.22 -4.36 11.68
N ASN A 249 5.78 -5.62 11.62
CA ASN A 249 6.59 -6.72 11.10
C ASN A 249 6.90 -6.53 9.61
N ASP A 250 5.89 -6.12 8.84
CA ASP A 250 6.00 -5.90 7.40
C ASP A 250 6.91 -4.69 7.09
N LEU A 251 6.82 -3.61 7.89
CA LEU A 251 7.79 -2.51 7.83
C LEU A 251 9.23 -3.00 8.07
N CYS A 252 9.43 -3.86 9.06
CA CYS A 252 10.76 -4.33 9.44
C CYS A 252 11.37 -5.28 8.39
N GLU A 253 10.59 -6.18 7.78
CA GLU A 253 11.07 -7.02 6.68
C GLU A 253 11.43 -6.18 5.44
N MET A 254 10.60 -5.19 5.09
CA MET A 254 10.90 -4.27 3.98
C MET A 254 12.12 -3.38 4.27
N ALA A 255 12.31 -2.94 5.51
CA ALA A 255 13.50 -2.21 5.92
C ALA A 255 14.78 -3.08 5.81
N GLN A 256 14.74 -4.32 6.30
CA GLN A 256 15.86 -5.26 6.16
C GLN A 256 16.16 -5.59 4.70
N MET A 257 15.14 -5.79 3.86
CA MET A 257 15.31 -6.04 2.44
C MET A 257 16.11 -4.91 1.78
N ASN A 258 15.79 -3.65 2.07
CA ASN A 258 16.52 -2.48 1.57
C ASN A 258 17.95 -2.38 2.14
N LEU A 259 18.14 -2.66 3.43
CA LEU A 259 19.48 -2.72 4.07
C LEU A 259 20.38 -3.77 3.40
N ASN A 260 19.80 -4.91 3.00
CA ASN A 260 20.51 -6.01 2.35
C ASN A 260 20.94 -5.70 0.89
N VAL A 261 20.35 -4.67 0.24
CA VAL A 261 20.81 -4.21 -1.10
C VAL A 261 22.18 -3.51 -1.03
N GLY A 262 22.57 -2.98 0.13
CA GLY A 262 23.89 -2.38 0.34
C GLY A 262 24.11 -1.00 -0.29
N ILE A 263 23.07 -0.37 -0.85
CA ILE A 263 23.11 1.01 -1.38
C ILE A 263 22.98 2.05 -0.25
N TYR A 264 22.11 1.78 0.73
CA TYR A 264 21.90 2.65 1.88
C TYR A 264 23.08 2.53 2.87
N THR A 265 23.57 3.67 3.38
CA THR A 265 24.68 3.72 4.34
C THR A 265 24.22 4.16 5.73
N GLU A 266 23.59 5.33 5.83
CA GLU A 266 23.00 5.93 7.04
C GLU A 266 21.87 6.88 6.62
N GLY A 267 20.89 7.11 7.50
CA GLY A 267 19.83 8.12 7.35
C GLY A 267 19.87 9.15 8.48
N ILE A 268 19.27 10.32 8.27
CA ILE A 268 19.24 11.41 9.28
C ILE A 268 17.99 11.26 10.16
N LEU A 269 18.17 11.18 11.48
CA LEU A 269 17.09 11.10 12.47
C LEU A 269 16.57 12.49 12.87
N ASN A 270 15.26 12.61 13.04
CA ASN A 270 14.59 13.78 13.60
C ASN A 270 14.86 13.88 15.11
N PRO A 271 15.58 14.90 15.60
CA PRO A 271 15.97 14.99 17.00
C PRO A 271 14.80 15.16 17.99
N ASN A 272 13.60 15.48 17.50
CA ASN A 272 12.40 15.71 18.32
C ASN A 272 11.37 14.56 18.27
N LYS A 273 11.41 13.70 17.25
CA LYS A 273 10.45 12.59 17.06
C LYS A 273 11.08 11.20 17.07
N GLU A 274 12.39 11.10 16.84
CA GLU A 274 13.17 9.86 16.87
C GLU A 274 14.19 9.89 18.03
N ASN A 275 13.86 10.60 19.11
CA ASN A 275 14.76 10.79 20.27
C ASN A 275 14.95 9.50 21.09
N GLY A 276 14.04 8.53 21.01
CA GLY A 276 14.24 7.18 21.55
C GLY A 276 15.34 6.42 20.78
N VAL A 277 15.31 6.48 19.45
CA VAL A 277 16.32 5.86 18.58
C VAL A 277 17.71 6.41 18.90
N ILE A 278 17.81 7.74 19.01
CA ILE A 278 19.04 8.46 19.38
C ILE A 278 19.54 8.07 20.78
N HIS A 279 18.65 7.73 21.72
CA HIS A 279 19.02 7.26 23.04
C HIS A 279 19.50 5.80 23.01
N SER A 280 18.73 4.90 22.40
CA SER A 280 19.03 3.46 22.36
C SER A 280 20.39 3.14 21.73
N ARG A 281 20.79 3.91 20.71
CA ARG A 281 22.13 3.86 20.11
C ARG A 281 23.28 4.26 21.06
N ARG A 282 23.02 4.85 22.24
CA ARG A 282 24.05 5.15 23.25
C ARG A 282 24.43 3.92 24.08
N GLY A 283 23.58 2.91 24.15
CA GLY A 283 23.88 1.61 24.78
C GLY A 283 24.69 0.65 23.90
N GLN A 284 25.06 1.05 22.68
CA GLN A 284 25.70 0.20 21.68
C GLN A 284 27.18 0.59 21.44
N PRO A 285 28.07 -0.37 21.11
CA PRO A 285 29.52 -0.17 21.09
C PRO A 285 30.00 0.61 19.85
N ARG A 286 30.33 1.90 20.03
CA ARG A 286 30.73 2.83 18.97
C ARG A 286 32.09 2.53 18.33
N SER A 287 32.20 2.77 17.02
CA SER A 287 33.42 2.62 16.21
C SER A 287 34.48 3.70 16.43
N ASP A 288 34.08 4.93 16.76
CA ASP A 288 34.89 6.13 16.48
C ASP A 288 35.88 6.51 17.60
N LYS A 289 36.04 5.65 18.60
CA LYS A 289 37.06 5.78 19.67
C LYS A 289 37.83 4.47 19.83
N PRO A 290 39.07 4.35 19.32
CA PRO A 290 39.94 3.20 19.61
C PRO A 290 40.52 3.22 21.05
N HIS A 291 40.19 4.23 21.86
CA HIS A 291 40.55 4.30 23.27
C HIS A 291 39.29 4.50 24.14
N ILE A 292 39.04 3.44 24.91
CA ILE A 292 38.25 3.29 26.14
C ILE A 292 37.68 4.59 26.73
N GLU A 293 36.35 4.68 26.78
CA GLU A 293 35.61 5.29 27.90
C GLU A 293 34.50 4.34 28.37
N LEU A 294 34.89 3.09 28.66
CA LEU A 294 34.16 2.28 29.64
C LEU A 294 34.35 2.98 31.00
N ARG A 295 33.28 3.55 31.56
CA ARG A 295 33.22 4.06 32.94
C ARG A 295 32.23 3.32 33.84
N ALA A 296 31.73 2.20 33.33
CA ALA A 296 31.24 1.06 34.08
C ALA A 296 31.78 -0.19 33.38
N PHE A 297 31.94 -1.28 34.13
CA PHE A 297 32.55 -2.55 33.69
C PHE A 297 34.03 -2.46 33.32
N ASP A 298 34.88 -2.42 34.35
CA ASP A 298 36.26 -2.89 34.24
C ASP A 298 36.28 -4.36 33.76
N LEU A 299 37.29 -4.70 32.96
CA LEU A 299 37.64 -6.06 32.57
C LEU A 299 39.17 -6.16 32.61
N ASP A 300 39.70 -7.12 33.36
CA ASP A 300 41.14 -7.35 33.42
C ASP A 300 41.72 -7.72 32.04
N GLU A 301 42.88 -7.14 31.71
CA GLU A 301 43.55 -7.39 30.44
C GLU A 301 44.23 -8.76 30.41
N ALA A 302 43.97 -9.52 29.32
CA ALA A 302 44.77 -10.67 28.92
C ALA A 302 45.28 -10.44 27.49
N GLU A 303 46.61 -10.41 27.32
CA GLU A 303 47.26 -9.93 26.10
C GLU A 303 47.05 -10.84 24.88
N LEU A 304 46.80 -10.24 23.70
CA LEU A 304 47.20 -10.81 22.41
C LEU A 304 47.78 -9.72 21.49
N PRO A 305 48.92 -9.94 20.80
CA PRO A 305 49.74 -8.82 20.31
C PRO A 305 49.44 -8.43 18.85
N ILE A 306 49.10 -7.17 18.61
CA ILE A 306 48.94 -6.61 17.25
C ILE A 306 50.32 -6.22 16.68
N ARG A 307 50.85 -7.02 15.74
CA ARG A 307 51.96 -6.58 14.86
C ARG A 307 51.40 -5.81 13.65
N ARG A 308 51.58 -4.49 13.64
CA ARG A 308 51.42 -3.67 12.42
C ARG A 308 52.55 -4.02 11.44
N ALA A 309 52.21 -4.34 10.20
CA ALA A 309 53.16 -4.43 9.10
C ALA A 309 53.17 -3.09 8.33
N SER A 310 54.28 -2.35 8.42
CA SER A 310 54.60 -1.26 7.50
C SER A 310 55.36 -1.83 6.30
N ASN A 311 54.91 -1.53 5.08
CA ASN A 311 55.68 -1.83 3.88
C ASN A 311 56.99 -1.03 3.87
N ASP A 312 58.12 -1.69 3.64
CA ASP A 312 59.27 -1.10 2.97
C ASP A 312 59.99 -2.17 2.14
N HIS A 313 60.68 -1.77 1.07
CA HIS A 313 61.21 -2.68 0.06
C HIS A 313 62.72 -2.94 0.23
N GLY A 314 63.12 -4.21 0.40
CA GLY A 314 64.54 -4.61 0.46
C GLY A 314 64.79 -6.07 0.07
N VAL A 315 65.55 -6.31 -1.00
CA VAL A 315 65.86 -7.62 -1.61
C VAL A 315 67.24 -7.51 -2.29
N PRO A 316 68.13 -8.53 -2.36
CA PRO A 316 68.25 -9.80 -1.61
C PRO A 316 69.65 -9.99 -0.95
N SER A 317 69.95 -11.14 -0.33
CA SER A 317 71.22 -11.88 -0.58
C SER A 317 71.33 -13.28 0.07
N SER A 318 71.99 -14.19 -0.66
CA SER A 318 72.78 -15.38 -0.24
C SER A 318 72.24 -16.43 0.78
N LEU A 319 71.83 -17.57 0.20
CA LEU A 319 72.16 -18.97 0.60
C LEU A 319 73.60 -19.15 1.17
N PRO A 320 73.89 -20.17 2.04
CA PRO A 320 74.03 -21.56 1.55
C PRO A 320 73.64 -22.74 2.49
N SER A 321 73.70 -23.93 1.85
CA SER A 321 73.56 -25.35 2.29
C SER A 321 74.52 -25.83 3.41
N GLN A 322 74.47 -27.04 4.01
CA GLN A 322 74.15 -28.41 3.50
C GLN A 322 73.64 -29.40 4.59
N SER A 323 73.08 -30.56 4.15
CA SER A 323 73.14 -31.93 4.76
C SER A 323 72.51 -32.18 6.16
N GLU A 324 72.04 -33.38 6.58
CA GLU A 324 72.23 -34.79 6.14
C GLU A 324 70.91 -35.62 6.07
N PHE A 325 71.01 -36.93 5.76
CA PHE A 325 69.99 -38.01 5.60
C PHE A 325 70.64 -39.35 6.04
N PRO A 326 69.98 -40.54 6.13
CA PRO A 326 68.56 -40.96 6.25
C PRO A 326 68.42 -41.96 7.47
N PRO A 327 67.84 -43.21 7.46
CA PRO A 327 66.74 -43.88 6.72
C PRO A 327 65.73 -44.73 7.58
N GLN A 328 64.79 -45.42 6.89
CA GLN A 328 64.09 -46.71 7.20
C GLN A 328 62.61 -46.75 7.68
N ASP A 329 61.77 -47.39 6.84
CA ASP A 329 60.49 -48.09 7.15
C ASP A 329 60.77 -49.60 7.46
N PRO A 330 59.81 -50.58 7.53
CA PRO A 330 58.33 -50.56 7.50
C PRO A 330 57.65 -51.50 8.55
N VAL A 331 56.34 -51.81 8.41
CA VAL A 331 55.72 -53.19 8.39
C VAL A 331 54.16 -53.15 8.45
N ILE A 332 53.50 -54.18 7.88
CA ILE A 332 52.03 -54.37 7.73
C ILE A 332 51.61 -55.75 8.32
N PRO A 333 50.30 -56.06 8.55
CA PRO A 333 49.38 -56.58 7.49
C PRO A 333 47.92 -56.03 7.66
N GLN A 334 46.85 -56.39 6.93
CA GLN A 334 46.50 -57.43 5.92
C GLN A 334 45.90 -56.77 4.63
N SER A 335 45.55 -57.41 3.49
CA SER A 335 44.87 -58.68 3.12
C SER A 335 43.34 -58.67 3.35
N HIS A 336 42.43 -59.19 2.50
CA HIS A 336 42.42 -59.81 1.14
C HIS A 336 40.92 -59.85 0.65
N THR A 337 40.46 -59.97 -0.62
CA THR A 337 41.04 -60.02 -2.00
C THR A 337 39.96 -59.85 -3.10
N ALA A 338 40.28 -59.08 -4.16
CA ALA A 338 39.94 -59.33 -5.59
C ALA A 338 38.44 -59.26 -6.06
N GLN A 339 38.09 -59.16 -7.37
CA GLN A 339 38.81 -59.33 -8.66
C GLN A 339 38.43 -58.26 -9.74
N THR A 340 39.20 -58.19 -10.84
CA THR A 340 38.87 -57.56 -12.15
C THR A 340 39.13 -58.56 -13.29
N PRO A 341 38.51 -58.40 -14.49
CA PRO A 341 39.19 -57.84 -15.70
C PRO A 341 38.28 -56.91 -16.57
N VAL A 342 38.74 -55.91 -17.35
CA VAL A 342 39.41 -55.91 -18.69
C VAL A 342 38.45 -56.43 -19.81
N ASP A 343 38.20 -55.79 -20.97
CA ASP A 343 39.04 -54.92 -21.84
C ASP A 343 38.26 -53.97 -22.81
N GLN A 344 38.99 -53.07 -23.52
CA GLN A 344 38.70 -52.41 -24.84
C GLN A 344 37.35 -51.65 -25.08
N GLY A 345 37.26 -50.58 -25.90
CA GLY A 345 38.30 -49.81 -26.62
C GLY A 345 37.73 -48.85 -27.70
N CYS A 346 38.40 -47.70 -27.90
CA CYS A 346 38.25 -46.71 -29.01
C CYS A 346 37.00 -45.78 -29.08
N ARG A 347 37.28 -44.52 -29.40
CA ARG A 347 36.37 -43.36 -29.55
C ARG A 347 35.66 -43.32 -30.91
N TYR A 348 34.48 -42.69 -30.94
CA TYR A 348 34.01 -41.69 -31.93
C TYR A 348 32.67 -41.10 -31.42
N GLU A 349 32.34 -39.81 -31.51
CA GLU A 349 33.18 -38.62 -31.79
C GLU A 349 32.71 -37.41 -30.93
N PHE A 350 31.83 -36.55 -31.44
CA PHE A 350 31.19 -35.41 -30.76
C PHE A 350 29.72 -35.29 -31.21
N PHE A 351 28.82 -34.88 -30.32
CA PHE A 351 27.52 -34.30 -30.67
C PHE A 351 27.08 -33.29 -29.59
N ASP A 352 26.29 -32.30 -30.01
CA ASP A 352 25.79 -31.21 -29.17
C ASP A 352 24.26 -31.15 -29.24
N TYR A 353 23.65 -30.50 -28.24
CA TYR A 353 22.21 -30.24 -28.05
C TYR A 353 21.21 -31.43 -28.02
N GLY A 354 20.69 -31.67 -26.81
CA GLY A 354 19.22 -31.74 -26.59
C GLY A 354 18.63 -33.03 -26.01
N THR A 355 18.17 -32.98 -24.75
CA THR A 355 16.92 -33.60 -24.25
C THR A 355 16.51 -33.03 -22.89
N SER A 356 15.23 -33.17 -22.55
CA SER A 356 14.64 -32.86 -21.24
C SER A 356 15.11 -33.75 -20.08
N PHE A 357 14.91 -33.22 -18.88
CA PHE A 357 14.71 -33.84 -17.56
C PHE A 357 14.01 -32.72 -16.75
N ASP A 358 12.81 -32.82 -16.16
CA ASP A 358 12.09 -33.92 -15.50
C ASP A 358 12.83 -34.58 -14.32
N ASP A 359 12.08 -34.80 -13.24
CA ASP A 359 12.50 -35.33 -11.92
C ASP A 359 13.64 -34.62 -11.17
N LEU A 360 13.27 -33.55 -10.45
CA LEU A 360 13.66 -33.40 -9.05
C LEU A 360 12.50 -32.78 -8.24
N SER A 361 11.63 -33.63 -7.70
CA SER A 361 10.63 -33.23 -6.71
C SER A 361 11.30 -32.98 -5.35
N PHE A 362 11.02 -31.81 -4.76
CA PHE A 362 11.45 -31.48 -3.40
C PHE A 362 10.23 -31.03 -2.60
N GLU A 363 9.75 -31.89 -1.71
CA GLU A 363 8.55 -31.62 -0.91
C GLU A 363 8.84 -30.53 0.13
N MET A 364 8.36 -29.31 -0.12
CA MET A 364 8.29 -28.26 0.89
C MET A 364 7.08 -28.49 1.79
N SER A 365 7.26 -29.30 2.84
CA SER A 365 6.28 -29.50 3.91
C SER A 365 6.12 -28.21 4.75
N PHE A 366 5.28 -27.29 4.27
CA PHE A 366 4.81 -26.15 5.06
C PHE A 366 3.76 -26.64 6.07
N ASP A 367 4.19 -26.82 7.31
CA ASP A 367 3.32 -27.16 8.44
C ASP A 367 2.59 -25.89 8.92
N VAL A 368 1.39 -25.66 8.39
CA VAL A 368 0.59 -24.42 8.55
C VAL A 368 -0.85 -24.77 9.00
N THR A 369 -1.06 -25.97 9.55
CA THR A 369 -2.41 -26.48 9.84
C THR A 369 -3.08 -25.86 11.06
N GLU A 370 -2.34 -25.33 12.04
CA GLU A 370 -2.94 -24.80 13.28
C GLU A 370 -3.47 -23.34 13.16
N ASP A 371 -2.93 -22.51 12.27
CA ASP A 371 -3.35 -21.09 12.13
C ASP A 371 -4.59 -20.88 11.23
N LEU A 372 -5.06 -21.92 10.52
CA LEU A 372 -6.16 -21.80 9.53
C LEU A 372 -7.56 -22.12 10.11
N ASP A 373 -7.66 -23.02 11.09
CA ASP A 373 -8.94 -23.44 11.65
C ASP A 373 -9.53 -22.41 12.62
N ASP A 374 -8.67 -21.74 13.43
CA ASP A 374 -9.03 -20.56 14.25
C ASP A 374 -9.73 -19.47 13.40
N LEU A 375 -9.27 -19.29 12.16
CA LEU A 375 -9.77 -18.30 11.21
C LEU A 375 -11.11 -18.69 10.56
N TYR A 376 -11.57 -19.93 10.75
CA TYR A 376 -12.87 -20.41 10.27
C TYR A 376 -14.00 -20.21 11.29
N GLU A 377 -13.78 -20.36 12.60
CA GLU A 377 -14.80 -20.07 13.63
C GLU A 377 -15.12 -18.58 13.75
N ILE A 378 -14.13 -17.70 13.52
CA ILE A 378 -14.29 -16.23 13.55
C ILE A 378 -15.37 -15.72 12.55
N LEU A 379 -15.73 -16.52 11.55
CA LEU A 379 -16.70 -16.17 10.49
C LEU A 379 -18.09 -16.82 10.68
N ALA A 380 -18.40 -17.39 11.85
CA ALA A 380 -19.63 -18.17 12.08
C ALA A 380 -20.41 -17.77 13.36
N GLY A 381 -20.75 -16.49 13.51
CA GLY A 381 -21.64 -15.99 14.58
C GLY A 381 -23.14 -16.05 14.18
N PRO A 382 -24.07 -16.45 15.08
CA PRO A 382 -25.48 -16.68 14.71
C PRO A 382 -26.38 -15.43 14.84
N ASP A 383 -27.26 -15.25 13.85
CA ASP A 383 -28.37 -14.29 13.87
C ASP A 383 -29.57 -14.77 14.70
N SER A 384 -29.93 -14.06 15.78
CA SER A 384 -31.33 -13.91 16.22
C SER A 384 -31.50 -12.76 17.22
N PHE A 385 -32.15 -11.67 16.81
CA PHE A 385 -32.77 -10.72 17.74
C PHE A 385 -34.15 -11.24 18.16
N ASP A 386 -34.41 -11.28 19.47
CA ASP A 386 -35.77 -11.42 20.00
C ASP A 386 -36.03 -10.25 20.97
N ALA A 387 -37.05 -9.44 20.68
CA ALA A 387 -37.26 -8.13 21.29
C ALA A 387 -38.69 -7.94 21.79
N GLN A 388 -38.89 -8.05 23.10
CA GLN A 388 -40.14 -7.71 23.78
C GLN A 388 -40.21 -6.19 24.06
N PRO A 389 -41.39 -5.55 23.90
CA PRO A 389 -41.52 -4.09 24.04
C PRO A 389 -41.64 -3.63 25.49
N VAL A 390 -40.97 -2.53 25.84
CA VAL A 390 -41.19 -1.81 27.10
C VAL A 390 -42.07 -0.60 26.84
N HIS A 391 -43.20 -0.50 27.55
CA HIS A 391 -44.09 0.65 27.50
C HIS A 391 -43.47 1.87 28.19
N HIS A 392 -43.55 3.04 27.56
CA HIS A 392 -43.45 4.33 28.26
C HIS A 392 -44.86 4.81 28.63
N ASP A 393 -45.12 4.95 29.92
CA ASP A 393 -46.33 5.59 30.46
C ASP A 393 -46.09 7.09 30.72
N THR A 394 -47.18 7.85 30.80
CA THR A 394 -47.20 9.31 30.85
C THR A 394 -47.33 9.87 32.25
N SER A 395 -46.54 10.90 32.58
CA SER A 395 -46.98 11.97 33.48
C SER A 395 -46.11 13.24 33.33
N GLN A 396 -46.76 14.39 33.53
CA GLN A 396 -46.18 15.74 33.55
C GLN A 396 -46.49 16.35 34.93
N PRO A 397 -45.84 17.46 35.38
CA PRO A 397 -46.50 18.75 35.14
C PRO A 397 -45.63 20.03 35.08
N ALA A 398 -46.20 21.05 34.43
CA ALA A 398 -46.14 22.49 34.75
C ALA A 398 -44.89 23.37 34.45
N CYS A 399 -45.18 24.56 33.89
CA CYS A 399 -44.32 25.74 33.76
C CYS A 399 -45.04 27.00 34.30
N PRO A 400 -44.34 28.15 34.41
CA PRO A 400 -44.84 29.40 33.81
C PRO A 400 -43.77 30.06 32.87
N ILE A 401 -44.07 30.45 31.62
CA ILE A 401 -44.76 31.68 31.15
C ILE A 401 -43.82 32.93 31.26
N MET A 402 -43.16 33.41 30.17
CA MET A 402 -43.66 34.21 28.99
C MET A 402 -43.79 35.73 29.29
N PRO A 403 -43.95 36.67 28.30
CA PRO A 403 -44.03 36.59 26.82
C PRO A 403 -42.89 37.38 26.09
N GLY A 404 -42.81 37.59 24.76
CA GLY A 404 -43.56 37.24 23.52
C GLY A 404 -42.67 37.68 22.30
N GLY A 405 -43.00 37.60 21.00
CA GLY A 405 -44.21 37.31 20.21
C GLY A 405 -44.52 38.47 19.22
N ILE A 406 -45.05 38.32 17.98
CA ILE A 406 -45.33 37.15 17.10
C ILE A 406 -45.83 37.65 15.69
N ILE A 407 -45.83 36.83 14.59
CA ILE A 407 -46.64 36.99 13.32
C ILE A 407 -46.27 38.19 12.35
N THR A 408 -46.35 38.21 10.99
CA THR A 408 -46.54 37.26 9.83
C THR A 408 -46.08 37.91 8.49
N GLY A 409 -45.94 37.14 7.39
CA GLY A 409 -46.02 37.64 5.98
C GLY A 409 -47.44 37.49 5.38
N PRO A 410 -47.65 37.39 4.03
CA PRO A 410 -46.70 37.45 2.90
C PRO A 410 -47.21 38.27 1.65
N LEU A 411 -46.60 38.04 0.47
CA LEU A 411 -47.06 38.25 -0.92
C LEU A 411 -46.92 39.62 -1.67
N ASN A 412 -46.13 39.57 -2.76
CA ASN A 412 -46.30 40.16 -4.10
C ASN A 412 -46.65 41.66 -4.32
N THR A 413 -45.79 42.36 -5.09
CA THR A 413 -46.12 42.75 -6.49
C THR A 413 -44.86 43.09 -7.32
N LYS A 414 -45.01 43.42 -8.61
CA LYS A 414 -43.94 43.41 -9.65
C LYS A 414 -43.53 44.81 -10.16
N GLN A 415 -42.32 44.88 -10.73
CA GLN A 415 -41.87 45.77 -11.84
C GLN A 415 -41.91 47.30 -11.58
N SER A 416 -40.85 48.06 -11.86
CA SER A 416 -40.29 48.24 -13.22
C SER A 416 -38.93 48.98 -13.25
N GLN A 417 -38.20 48.80 -14.35
CA GLN A 417 -37.03 49.60 -14.83
C GLN A 417 -37.51 50.65 -15.87
N PRO A 418 -36.66 51.46 -16.56
CA PRO A 418 -35.22 51.81 -16.39
C PRO A 418 -34.94 53.34 -16.40
N THR A 419 -33.68 53.79 -16.32
CA THR A 419 -32.98 54.52 -17.43
C THR A 419 -31.52 54.91 -17.09
N TYR A 420 -30.71 55.08 -18.15
CA TYR A 420 -29.29 55.53 -18.14
C TYR A 420 -29.15 57.03 -18.42
N VAL A 421 -28.06 57.65 -17.95
CA VAL A 421 -27.31 58.70 -18.68
C VAL A 421 -25.79 58.54 -18.39
N ASN A 422 -24.93 58.74 -19.40
CA ASN A 422 -23.46 58.73 -19.30
C ASN A 422 -22.87 60.16 -19.27
N LEU A 423 -21.62 60.31 -18.83
CA LEU A 423 -20.55 61.28 -19.24
C LEU A 423 -19.30 60.98 -18.34
N VAL A 424 -18.01 60.93 -18.70
CA VAL A 424 -17.12 61.16 -19.87
C VAL A 424 -15.98 62.11 -19.46
N ASN A 425 -14.72 61.62 -19.53
CA ASN A 425 -13.43 62.34 -19.60
C ASN A 425 -12.97 63.19 -18.36
N ASP A 426 -11.68 63.47 -18.09
CA ASP A 426 -10.38 63.06 -18.68
C ASP A 426 -9.18 63.17 -17.68
N ASP A 427 -8.05 62.53 -18.01
CA ASP A 427 -6.63 62.75 -17.63
C ASP A 427 -6.16 63.49 -16.34
N THR A 428 -5.12 62.94 -15.66
CA THR A 428 -3.72 63.50 -15.73
C THR A 428 -2.63 62.79 -14.85
N SER A 429 -1.43 62.62 -15.44
CA SER A 429 -0.07 62.61 -14.85
C SER A 429 0.43 61.56 -13.81
N LEU A 430 1.51 60.86 -14.21
CA LEU A 430 2.64 60.29 -13.39
C LEU A 430 3.66 61.41 -13.02
N PRO A 431 4.82 61.22 -12.30
CA PRO A 431 5.56 59.99 -11.90
C PRO A 431 6.15 60.09 -10.43
N PRO A 432 7.35 59.55 -10.03
CA PRO A 432 8.11 58.32 -10.36
C PRO A 432 8.58 57.45 -9.14
N LEU A 433 9.03 56.22 -9.44
CA LEU A 433 10.15 55.45 -8.82
C LEU A 433 10.20 55.09 -7.32
N LEU A 434 10.26 53.76 -7.06
CA LEU A 434 11.43 53.11 -6.45
C LEU A 434 11.55 51.65 -6.92
N ARG A 435 12.77 51.10 -6.97
CA ARG A 435 13.08 49.73 -7.45
C ARG A 435 13.65 48.85 -6.34
N THR A 436 13.31 47.56 -6.35
CA THR A 436 14.24 46.47 -6.01
C THR A 436 14.02 45.30 -6.97
N ASN A 437 15.10 44.62 -7.39
CA ASN A 437 15.04 43.47 -8.30
C ASN A 437 15.16 42.17 -7.50
N THR A 438 14.56 41.09 -8.01
CA THR A 438 15.29 39.85 -8.33
C THR A 438 14.52 39.05 -9.36
N SER A 439 15.14 38.75 -10.51
CA SER A 439 14.52 38.02 -11.62
C SER A 439 15.56 37.16 -12.34
N HIS A 440 15.38 35.85 -12.34
CA HIS A 440 16.08 34.90 -13.21
C HIS A 440 15.25 33.62 -13.32
N PHE A 441 14.80 33.27 -14.53
CA PHE A 441 14.92 31.91 -15.10
C PHE A 441 14.50 31.90 -16.58
N VAL A 442 15.29 31.20 -17.40
CA VAL A 442 15.09 30.75 -18.79
C VAL A 442 14.32 31.66 -19.77
N GLU A 443 15.06 32.46 -20.54
CA GLU A 443 14.85 32.50 -21.99
C GLU A 443 15.79 31.47 -22.64
N GLY A 444 15.31 30.66 -23.59
CA GLY A 444 16.16 29.62 -24.19
C GLY A 444 15.46 28.46 -24.89
N ILE A 445 14.48 28.74 -25.76
CA ILE A 445 13.90 27.71 -26.66
C ILE A 445 14.13 28.13 -28.12
N THR A 446 14.82 27.27 -28.87
CA THR A 446 14.89 27.29 -30.34
C THR A 446 14.64 25.86 -30.86
N ASP A 447 14.28 25.72 -32.14
CA ASP A 447 13.48 24.62 -32.72
C ASP A 447 13.62 23.19 -32.12
N PHE A 448 12.47 22.65 -31.71
CA PHE A 448 12.31 21.30 -31.12
C PHE A 448 12.12 20.19 -32.17
N LYS A 449 12.17 20.49 -33.48
CA LYS A 449 11.81 19.53 -34.54
C LYS A 449 12.90 18.53 -34.91
N ASP A 450 14.17 18.88 -34.76
CA ASP A 450 15.26 18.08 -35.32
C ASP A 450 15.79 17.01 -34.35
N PHE A 451 15.54 17.13 -33.04
CA PHE A 451 16.03 16.17 -32.04
C PHE A 451 15.31 14.81 -32.06
N CYS A 452 14.12 14.73 -32.64
CA CYS A 452 13.22 13.58 -32.50
C CYS A 452 13.31 12.51 -33.60
N ARG A 453 14.36 12.51 -34.43
CA ARG A 453 14.53 11.53 -35.54
C ARG A 453 15.59 10.46 -35.32
N ASP A 454 16.69 10.76 -34.63
CA ASP A 454 17.90 9.93 -34.72
C ASP A 454 18.08 8.97 -33.51
N VAL A 455 17.00 8.32 -33.06
CA VAL A 455 17.05 7.30 -31.98
C VAL A 455 16.20 6.07 -32.32
N GLU A 456 16.55 5.40 -33.41
CA GLU A 456 16.13 4.02 -33.66
C GLU A 456 16.96 3.06 -32.78
N PHE A 457 16.30 2.26 -31.94
CA PHE A 457 16.93 1.10 -31.30
C PHE A 457 16.65 -0.13 -32.17
N GLY A 458 17.70 -0.66 -32.81
CA GLY A 458 17.57 -1.63 -33.89
C GLY A 458 16.98 -2.99 -33.48
N GLU A 459 16.12 -3.51 -34.35
CA GLU A 459 15.60 -4.88 -34.28
C GLU A 459 16.71 -5.90 -34.55
N THR A 460 16.68 -7.04 -33.85
CA THR A 460 17.70 -8.10 -34.00
C THR A 460 17.34 -9.08 -35.12
N GLY A 461 17.60 -8.65 -36.36
CA GLY A 461 17.56 -9.56 -37.52
C GLY A 461 18.56 -10.71 -37.38
N THR A 462 18.17 -11.90 -37.82
CA THR A 462 19.00 -13.12 -37.79
C THR A 462 19.33 -13.58 -39.21
N GLU A 463 20.59 -13.47 -39.61
CA GLU A 463 21.16 -14.19 -40.75
C GLU A 463 22.52 -14.79 -40.36
N ASP A 464 22.86 -15.92 -40.98
CA ASP A 464 23.99 -16.79 -40.67
C ASP A 464 24.99 -16.77 -41.83
N ASP A 465 26.28 -16.53 -41.53
CA ASP A 465 27.39 -16.93 -42.39
C ASP A 465 28.70 -16.92 -41.57
N GLY A 466 29.33 -18.08 -41.41
CA GLY A 466 30.46 -18.25 -40.49
C GLY A 466 31.83 -18.09 -41.13
N HIS A 467 32.89 -17.87 -40.32
CA HIS A 467 34.26 -18.38 -40.51
C HIS A 467 35.07 -18.24 -39.20
N SER A 468 36.08 -19.10 -38.99
CA SER A 468 36.75 -19.34 -37.70
C SER A 468 37.92 -18.36 -37.35
N PRO A 469 38.42 -18.31 -36.09
CA PRO A 469 38.94 -17.07 -35.49
C PRO A 469 40.48 -16.96 -35.36
N PRO A 470 40.96 -15.78 -34.93
CA PRO A 470 42.03 -15.69 -33.93
C PRO A 470 41.62 -14.90 -32.66
N SER A 471 42.37 -15.09 -31.57
CA SER A 471 42.04 -14.60 -30.20
C SER A 471 43.17 -13.69 -29.63
N PRO A 472 43.07 -13.09 -28.42
CA PRO A 472 42.30 -11.86 -28.23
C PRO A 472 43.12 -10.73 -27.54
N ARG A 473 43.28 -9.56 -28.17
CA ARG A 473 43.81 -8.34 -27.50
C ARG A 473 43.25 -7.02 -28.06
N SER A 474 42.11 -6.58 -27.53
CA SER A 474 41.68 -5.18 -27.60
C SER A 474 40.80 -4.83 -26.39
N HIS A 475 41.06 -3.70 -25.74
CA HIS A 475 40.24 -3.21 -24.63
C HIS A 475 38.80 -2.94 -25.10
N PRO A 476 37.77 -3.16 -24.27
CA PRO A 476 36.41 -2.74 -24.59
C PRO A 476 36.37 -1.21 -24.74
N ARG A 477 36.03 -0.74 -25.94
CA ARG A 477 35.71 0.67 -26.16
C ARG A 477 34.40 0.97 -25.45
N SER A 478 34.43 1.80 -24.41
CA SER A 478 33.20 2.32 -23.81
C SER A 478 32.37 3.05 -24.89
N PRO A 479 31.03 2.88 -24.93
CA PRO A 479 30.18 3.70 -25.79
C PRO A 479 30.31 5.16 -25.36
N VAL A 480 30.72 6.02 -26.30
CA VAL A 480 31.04 7.44 -26.04
C VAL A 480 29.79 8.28 -25.77
N TYR A 481 28.61 7.77 -26.12
CA TYR A 481 27.32 8.41 -25.88
C TYR A 481 26.66 7.85 -24.62
N LYS A 482 26.93 8.48 -23.48
CA LYS A 482 25.98 8.43 -22.35
C LYS A 482 24.78 9.29 -22.71
N VAL A 483 23.60 8.67 -22.81
CA VAL A 483 22.33 9.40 -22.80
C VAL A 483 22.27 10.25 -21.53
N PRO A 484 21.84 11.53 -21.59
CA PRO A 484 21.67 12.35 -20.39
C PRO A 484 20.73 11.66 -19.39
N GLN A 485 21.24 11.37 -18.20
CA GLN A 485 20.40 10.93 -17.09
C GLN A 485 19.73 12.17 -16.52
N LEU A 486 18.47 12.38 -16.91
CA LEU A 486 17.60 13.41 -16.34
C LEU A 486 17.21 12.99 -14.92
N ASP A 487 17.18 13.96 -13.99
CA ASP A 487 16.67 13.71 -12.64
C ASP A 487 15.18 13.32 -12.68
N SER A 488 14.76 12.43 -11.79
CA SER A 488 13.43 11.81 -11.86
C SER A 488 12.27 12.81 -11.74
N ASP A 489 12.46 13.92 -11.02
CA ASP A 489 11.51 15.03 -10.85
C ASP A 489 11.83 16.26 -11.70
N SER A 490 12.75 16.16 -12.67
CA SER A 490 13.01 17.24 -13.64
C SER A 490 11.80 17.49 -14.55
N PRO A 491 11.48 18.75 -14.91
CA PRO A 491 10.40 19.08 -15.84
C PRO A 491 10.53 18.39 -17.19
N GLU A 492 11.76 18.19 -17.66
CA GLU A 492 12.10 17.50 -18.90
C GLU A 492 11.66 16.02 -18.81
N ASN A 493 12.07 15.31 -17.75
CA ASN A 493 11.68 13.91 -17.54
C ASN A 493 10.17 13.76 -17.34
N ILE A 494 9.55 14.64 -16.53
CA ILE A 494 8.10 14.67 -16.34
C ILE A 494 7.38 14.89 -17.68
N SER A 495 7.87 15.78 -18.55
CA SER A 495 7.25 16.01 -19.86
C SER A 495 7.29 14.79 -20.78
N VAL A 496 8.43 14.08 -20.83
CA VAL A 496 8.62 12.90 -21.68
C VAL A 496 7.81 11.72 -21.16
N LEU A 497 7.76 11.52 -19.85
CA LEU A 497 6.97 10.45 -19.22
C LEU A 497 5.46 10.74 -19.29
N PHE A 498 5.05 12.01 -19.14
CA PHE A 498 3.64 12.39 -19.32
C PHE A 498 3.15 12.09 -20.74
N ASP A 499 3.94 12.50 -21.74
CA ASP A 499 3.63 12.28 -23.14
C ASP A 499 3.61 10.78 -23.53
N ARG A 500 4.62 10.01 -23.14
CA ARG A 500 4.84 8.61 -23.57
C ARG A 500 4.26 7.52 -22.66
N ARG A 501 3.58 7.87 -21.57
CA ARG A 501 2.98 6.88 -20.64
C ARG A 501 1.63 7.31 -20.11
N ILE A 502 1.51 8.58 -19.68
CA ILE A 502 0.32 9.05 -18.98
C ILE A 502 -0.79 9.41 -19.97
N CYS A 503 -0.46 10.09 -21.07
CA CYS A 503 -1.46 10.44 -22.09
C CYS A 503 -2.11 9.20 -22.73
N GLU A 504 -1.33 8.15 -22.98
CA GLU A 504 -1.80 6.91 -23.64
C GLU A 504 -2.86 6.20 -22.79
N VAL A 505 -2.55 5.88 -21.53
CA VAL A 505 -3.50 5.19 -20.63
C VAL A 505 -4.76 6.03 -20.27
N LEU A 506 -4.79 7.32 -20.64
CA LEU A 506 -5.90 8.23 -20.38
C LEU A 506 -6.81 8.48 -21.59
N CYS A 507 -6.56 7.87 -22.76
CA CYS A 507 -7.42 8.03 -23.95
C CYS A 507 -7.47 6.75 -24.81
N ILE A 508 -8.59 6.03 -24.81
CA ILE A 508 -8.77 4.78 -25.57
C ILE A 508 -8.49 4.92 -27.08
N LYS A 509 -8.85 6.05 -27.69
CA LYS A 509 -8.56 6.36 -29.10
C LYS A 509 -7.36 7.32 -29.17
N ASP A 510 -6.19 6.81 -29.57
CA ASP A 510 -5.11 7.67 -30.05
C ASP A 510 -5.49 8.13 -31.47
N SER A 511 -5.79 9.43 -31.62
CA SER A 511 -6.45 9.96 -32.81
C SER A 511 -5.48 10.67 -33.75
N SER A 512 -5.83 10.72 -35.04
CA SER A 512 -5.20 11.61 -36.03
C SER A 512 -5.27 13.09 -35.63
N THR A 513 -6.30 13.47 -34.86
CA THR A 513 -6.45 14.79 -34.24
C THR A 513 -5.55 15.01 -33.02
N GLY A 514 -4.91 13.97 -32.49
CA GLY A 514 -3.98 13.99 -31.36
C GLY A 514 -4.65 14.05 -29.99
N ASN A 515 -4.09 13.28 -29.04
CA ASN A 515 -4.57 13.13 -27.67
C ASN A 515 -4.85 14.49 -26.94
N PRO A 516 -6.05 14.69 -26.35
CA PRO A 516 -6.42 15.92 -25.65
C PRO A 516 -5.52 16.30 -24.46
N TRP A 517 -4.97 15.34 -23.72
CA TRP A 517 -4.03 15.64 -22.63
C TRP A 517 -2.74 16.26 -23.18
N ARG A 518 -2.23 15.76 -24.32
CA ARG A 518 -1.07 16.33 -25.04
C ARG A 518 -1.37 17.72 -25.61
N LYS A 519 -2.58 17.95 -26.15
CA LYS A 519 -2.92 19.17 -26.92
C LYS A 519 -3.59 20.30 -26.15
N ILE A 520 -4.31 20.01 -25.07
CA ILE A 520 -5.13 20.99 -24.33
C ILE A 520 -4.59 21.14 -22.91
N VAL A 521 -4.41 20.02 -22.20
CA VAL A 521 -4.06 20.05 -20.77
C VAL A 521 -2.56 20.34 -20.56
N TRP A 522 -1.67 19.76 -21.36
CA TRP A 522 -0.21 19.98 -21.21
C TRP A 522 0.24 21.43 -21.50
N PRO A 523 -0.25 22.13 -22.55
CA PRO A 523 0.05 23.56 -22.72
C PRO A 523 -0.46 24.40 -21.53
N MET A 524 -1.68 24.12 -21.07
CA MET A 524 -2.30 24.77 -19.91
C MET A 524 -1.51 24.53 -18.61
N ALA A 525 -0.88 23.36 -18.45
CA ALA A 525 -0.01 23.05 -17.33
C ALA A 525 1.23 23.95 -17.27
N LYS A 526 1.77 24.39 -18.42
CA LYS A 526 2.91 25.32 -18.49
C LYS A 526 2.54 26.73 -18.03
N GLU A 527 1.28 27.12 -18.13
CA GLU A 527 0.76 28.39 -17.62
C GLU A 527 0.33 28.32 -16.14
N HIS A 528 -0.05 27.12 -15.65
CA HIS A 528 -0.67 26.94 -14.34
C HIS A 528 0.06 25.90 -13.47
N THR A 529 0.88 26.38 -12.53
CA THR A 529 1.75 25.58 -11.65
C THR A 529 1.02 24.46 -10.90
N ALA A 530 -0.22 24.68 -10.45
CA ALA A 530 -1.01 23.65 -9.76
C ALA A 530 -1.34 22.45 -10.67
N LEU A 531 -1.67 22.72 -11.93
CA LEU A 531 -1.96 21.70 -12.94
C LEU A 531 -0.68 20.93 -13.32
N TYR A 532 0.45 21.63 -13.48
CA TYR A 532 1.76 20.97 -13.65
C TYR A 532 2.09 20.04 -12.48
N HIS A 533 1.90 20.47 -11.23
CA HIS A 533 2.13 19.60 -10.07
C HIS A 533 1.14 18.44 -9.98
N ALA A 534 -0.12 18.59 -10.40
CA ALA A 534 -1.06 17.48 -10.47
C ALA A 534 -0.60 16.43 -11.51
N ILE A 535 -0.17 16.88 -12.69
CA ILE A 535 0.39 16.03 -13.74
C ILE A 535 1.71 15.37 -13.32
N ALA A 536 2.62 16.10 -12.67
CA ALA A 536 3.86 15.55 -12.14
C ALA A 536 3.59 14.44 -11.12
N ALA A 537 2.58 14.61 -10.25
CA ALA A 537 2.16 13.57 -9.31
C ALA A 537 1.66 12.31 -10.03
N MET A 538 0.73 12.44 -10.98
CA MET A 538 0.26 11.35 -11.84
C MET A 538 1.43 10.60 -12.51
N THR A 539 2.39 11.37 -13.04
CA THR A 539 3.58 10.86 -13.73
C THR A 539 4.53 10.09 -12.80
N CYS A 540 4.62 10.47 -11.52
CA CYS A 540 5.45 9.77 -10.54
C CYS A 540 4.83 8.48 -9.99
N PHE A 541 3.49 8.39 -9.95
CA PHE A 541 2.80 7.18 -9.46
C PHE A 541 2.73 6.06 -10.51
N GLN A 542 2.68 6.40 -11.80
CA GLN A 542 2.57 5.40 -12.87
C GLN A 542 3.95 4.90 -13.34
N GLY A 543 4.27 3.63 -13.07
CA GLY A 543 5.52 2.98 -13.51
C GLY A 543 6.65 2.99 -12.47
N PHE A 544 6.43 3.60 -11.31
CA PHE A 544 7.40 3.60 -10.20
C PHE A 544 6.74 3.40 -8.82
N ASN A 545 5.51 2.87 -8.76
CA ASN A 545 4.75 2.79 -7.50
C ASN A 545 5.38 1.84 -6.45
N ASP A 546 6.25 0.92 -6.90
CA ASP A 546 7.06 0.00 -6.08
C ASP A 546 8.42 0.59 -5.65
N LEU A 547 8.76 1.81 -6.10
CA LEU A 547 9.98 2.53 -5.72
C LEU A 547 9.66 3.68 -4.74
N PRO A 548 9.98 3.53 -3.43
CA PRO A 548 9.58 4.50 -2.41
C PRO A 548 9.98 5.95 -2.70
N GLN A 549 11.14 6.17 -3.33
CA GLN A 549 11.62 7.50 -3.71
C GLN A 549 10.70 8.23 -4.69
N HIS A 550 10.18 7.54 -5.72
CA HIS A 550 9.30 8.15 -6.72
C HIS A 550 7.90 8.39 -6.15
N ARG A 551 7.42 7.48 -5.29
CA ARG A 551 6.18 7.69 -4.54
C ARG A 551 6.25 8.90 -3.61
N ALA A 552 7.38 9.10 -2.93
CA ALA A 552 7.63 10.28 -2.10
C ALA A 552 7.67 11.57 -2.93
N ILE A 553 8.33 11.55 -4.09
CA ILE A 553 8.30 12.66 -5.06
C ILE A 553 6.86 12.98 -5.47
N GLY A 554 6.09 11.99 -5.94
CA GLY A 554 4.70 12.16 -6.35
C GLY A 554 3.81 12.72 -5.24
N LEU A 555 4.00 12.29 -3.99
CA LEU A 555 3.32 12.83 -2.81
C LEU A 555 3.63 14.31 -2.57
N ARG A 556 4.87 14.77 -2.77
CA ARG A 556 5.21 16.21 -2.69
C ARG A 556 4.47 17.01 -3.75
N HIS A 557 4.45 16.53 -5.01
CA HIS A 557 3.74 17.18 -6.09
C HIS A 557 2.22 17.21 -5.85
N LEU A 558 1.62 16.10 -5.41
CA LEU A 558 0.20 16.00 -5.10
C LEU A 558 -0.22 16.97 -3.99
N ASN A 559 0.52 17.00 -2.88
CA ASN A 559 0.23 17.90 -1.76
C ASN A 559 0.33 19.38 -2.18
N TYR A 560 1.30 19.73 -3.03
CA TYR A 560 1.43 21.08 -3.58
C TYR A 560 0.25 21.44 -4.50
N ALA A 561 -0.15 20.54 -5.41
CA ALA A 561 -1.29 20.75 -6.30
C ALA A 561 -2.60 20.96 -5.53
N VAL A 562 -2.83 20.16 -4.48
CA VAL A 562 -3.98 20.31 -3.57
C VAL A 562 -3.98 21.67 -2.87
N GLN A 563 -2.82 22.13 -2.37
CA GLN A 563 -2.71 23.44 -1.71
C GLN A 563 -2.96 24.60 -2.67
N GLN A 564 -2.41 24.54 -3.90
CA GLN A 564 -2.58 25.61 -4.88
C GLN A 564 -3.97 25.65 -5.52
N LEU A 565 -4.66 24.50 -5.64
CA LEU A 565 -6.04 24.45 -6.16
C LEU A 565 -6.99 25.34 -5.34
N ALA A 566 -6.86 25.34 -4.01
CA ALA A 566 -7.65 26.21 -3.13
C ALA A 566 -7.37 27.72 -3.35
N VAL A 567 -6.16 28.08 -3.83
CA VAL A 567 -5.80 29.46 -4.19
C VAL A 567 -6.39 29.84 -5.55
N MET A 568 -6.37 28.92 -6.53
CA MET A 568 -6.99 29.13 -7.85
C MET A 568 -8.49 29.43 -7.76
N GLU A 569 -9.20 28.87 -6.78
CA GLU A 569 -10.64 29.13 -6.55
C GLU A 569 -10.96 30.59 -6.15
N THR A 570 -9.98 31.33 -5.63
CA THR A 570 -10.14 32.73 -5.16
C THR A 570 -9.39 33.74 -6.04
N SER A 571 -8.80 33.26 -7.14
CA SER A 571 -7.99 34.03 -8.08
C SER A 571 -8.70 34.15 -9.43
N ASP A 572 -8.30 35.13 -10.24
CA ASP A 572 -8.78 35.30 -11.63
C ASP A 572 -8.11 34.28 -12.57
N CYS A 573 -8.36 32.99 -12.32
CA CYS A 573 -7.83 31.86 -13.08
C CYS A 573 -8.84 31.35 -14.11
N LYS A 574 -8.36 30.98 -15.31
CA LYS A 574 -9.15 30.31 -16.35
C LYS A 574 -9.93 29.13 -15.75
N PRO A 575 -11.28 29.09 -15.82
CA PRO A 575 -12.08 28.01 -15.23
C PRO A 575 -11.63 26.61 -15.66
N GLU A 576 -11.23 26.48 -16.93
CA GLU A 576 -10.74 25.26 -17.56
C GLU A 576 -9.46 24.73 -16.88
N ALA A 577 -8.59 25.61 -16.40
CA ALA A 577 -7.38 25.25 -15.66
C ALA A 577 -7.68 24.77 -14.24
N THR A 578 -8.63 25.41 -13.55
CA THR A 578 -9.08 25.00 -12.22
C THR A 578 -9.82 23.65 -12.29
N ILE A 579 -10.66 23.43 -13.32
CA ILE A 579 -11.31 22.14 -13.62
C ILE A 579 -10.26 21.07 -13.93
N SER A 580 -9.32 21.34 -14.84
CA SER A 580 -8.24 20.41 -15.21
C SER A 580 -7.42 20.00 -13.98
N THR A 581 -7.10 20.96 -13.10
CA THR A 581 -6.35 20.72 -11.86
C THR A 581 -7.14 19.82 -10.91
N ALA A 582 -8.44 20.05 -10.72
CA ALA A 582 -9.29 19.20 -9.86
C ALA A 582 -9.41 17.76 -10.39
N LEU A 583 -9.54 17.58 -11.71
CA LEU A 583 -9.61 16.25 -12.33
C LEU A 583 -8.25 15.52 -12.28
N ALA A 584 -7.14 16.21 -12.55
CA ALA A 584 -5.79 15.66 -12.44
C ALA A 584 -5.43 15.30 -10.98
N VAL A 585 -5.85 16.10 -9.99
CA VAL A 585 -5.71 15.78 -8.56
C VAL A 585 -6.54 14.55 -8.18
N SER A 586 -7.73 14.36 -8.77
CA SER A 586 -8.53 13.14 -8.56
C SER A 586 -7.82 11.89 -9.07
N LEU A 587 -7.28 11.94 -10.29
CA LEU A 587 -6.45 10.87 -10.89
C LEU A 587 -5.21 10.56 -10.04
N ALA A 588 -4.46 11.59 -9.66
CA ALA A 588 -3.28 11.47 -8.82
C ALA A 588 -3.58 10.80 -7.47
N GLN A 589 -4.73 11.11 -6.84
CA GLN A 589 -5.15 10.46 -5.59
C GLN A 589 -5.52 8.98 -5.81
N ALA A 590 -6.28 8.66 -6.85
CA ALA A 590 -6.64 7.29 -7.19
C ALA A 590 -5.42 6.37 -7.41
N TRP A 591 -4.35 6.88 -8.04
CA TRP A 591 -3.12 6.13 -8.28
C TRP A 591 -2.15 6.13 -7.08
N CYS A 592 -2.24 7.14 -6.20
CA CYS A 592 -1.40 7.23 -5.00
C CYS A 592 -1.92 6.37 -3.83
N HIS A 593 -3.24 6.27 -3.65
CA HIS A 593 -3.82 5.77 -2.41
C HIS A 593 -5.22 5.12 -2.60
N PRO A 594 -5.33 3.77 -2.70
CA PRO A 594 -6.59 3.06 -2.94
C PRO A 594 -7.52 2.99 -1.70
N ARG A 595 -7.43 3.98 -0.80
CA ARG A 595 -8.16 4.07 0.48
C ARG A 595 -8.58 5.52 0.78
N SER A 596 -9.31 6.20 -0.11
CA SER A 596 -9.82 7.53 0.22
C SER A 596 -11.20 7.90 -0.35
N SER A 597 -12.04 8.43 0.55
CA SER A 597 -13.20 9.25 0.22
C SER A 597 -12.80 10.62 -0.36
N THR A 598 -11.53 11.04 -0.21
CA THR A 598 -11.01 12.33 -0.73
C THR A 598 -11.01 12.38 -2.26
N THR A 599 -10.80 11.25 -2.94
CA THR A 599 -10.90 11.21 -4.42
C THR A 599 -12.27 11.75 -4.88
N THR A 600 -13.34 11.44 -4.13
CA THR A 600 -14.70 11.94 -4.41
C THR A 600 -14.87 13.44 -4.21
N SER A 601 -14.07 14.08 -3.33
CA SER A 601 -14.21 15.52 -3.08
C SER A 601 -13.70 16.35 -4.25
N TYR A 602 -12.63 15.92 -4.92
CA TYR A 602 -12.09 16.63 -6.08
C TYR A 602 -12.93 16.38 -7.35
N ILE A 603 -13.53 15.19 -7.52
CA ILE A 603 -14.55 14.94 -8.56
C ILE A 603 -15.79 15.82 -8.35
N ARG A 604 -16.25 15.95 -7.09
CA ARG A 604 -17.34 16.87 -6.71
C ARG A 604 -16.97 18.34 -6.90
N LYS A 605 -15.69 18.70 -6.72
CA LYS A 605 -15.18 20.05 -7.02
C LYS A 605 -15.18 20.33 -8.52
N GLY A 606 -14.73 19.36 -9.33
CA GLY A 606 -14.85 19.41 -10.80
C GLY A 606 -16.30 19.64 -11.24
N ALA A 607 -17.26 18.94 -10.64
CA ALA A 607 -18.70 19.16 -10.90
C ALA A 607 -19.16 20.59 -10.56
N GLU A 608 -18.74 21.14 -9.43
CA GLU A 608 -19.07 22.51 -9.03
C GLU A 608 -18.53 23.56 -10.02
N LEU A 609 -17.28 23.38 -10.46
CA LEU A 609 -16.58 24.28 -11.38
C LEU A 609 -17.14 24.17 -12.82
N LEU A 610 -17.38 22.94 -13.31
CA LEU A 610 -18.01 22.70 -14.62
C LEU A 610 -19.38 23.37 -14.71
N ARG A 611 -20.21 23.30 -13.65
CA ARG A 611 -21.52 23.95 -13.65
C ARG A 611 -21.42 25.48 -13.78
N LYS A 612 -20.41 26.12 -13.17
CA LYS A 612 -20.15 27.57 -13.33
C LYS A 612 -19.72 27.88 -14.76
N ALA A 613 -18.71 27.19 -15.28
CA ALA A 613 -18.19 27.38 -16.63
C ALA A 613 -19.28 27.18 -17.71
N LEU A 614 -20.16 26.18 -17.57
CA LEU A 614 -21.27 25.96 -18.50
C LEU A 614 -22.31 27.09 -18.47
N ILE A 615 -22.62 27.66 -17.29
CA ILE A 615 -23.55 28.79 -17.16
C ILE A 615 -22.93 30.07 -17.74
N GLU A 616 -21.66 30.34 -17.45
CA GLU A 616 -20.91 31.45 -18.05
C GLU A 616 -20.87 31.33 -19.58
N HIS A 617 -20.61 30.14 -20.09
CA HIS A 617 -20.56 29.88 -21.54
C HIS A 617 -21.94 30.05 -22.20
N GLN A 618 -23.04 29.67 -21.55
CA GLN A 618 -24.40 29.98 -22.05
C GLN A 618 -24.67 31.49 -22.23
N SER A 619 -23.88 32.34 -21.57
CA SER A 619 -23.98 33.81 -21.67
C SER A 619 -22.90 34.48 -22.53
N SER A 620 -21.89 33.74 -23.03
CA SER A 620 -20.71 34.32 -23.69
C SER A 620 -20.32 33.63 -25.00
N GLN A 621 -20.11 34.42 -26.06
CA GLN A 621 -19.64 33.92 -27.38
C GLN A 621 -18.13 33.65 -27.38
N ARG A 622 -17.70 32.59 -26.67
CA ARG A 622 -16.29 32.18 -26.60
C ARG A 622 -15.81 31.46 -27.88
N PRO A 623 -14.48 31.40 -28.14
CA PRO A 623 -13.91 30.69 -29.30
C PRO A 623 -14.21 29.19 -29.37
N ARG A 624 -14.10 28.62 -30.58
CA ARG A 624 -14.39 27.19 -30.84
C ARG A 624 -13.42 26.24 -30.13
N ASP A 625 -12.19 26.65 -29.89
CA ASP A 625 -11.17 25.77 -29.30
C ASP A 625 -11.35 25.63 -27.77
N GLU A 626 -11.80 26.70 -27.09
CA GLU A 626 -12.24 26.63 -25.69
C GLU A 626 -13.48 25.73 -25.52
N LEU A 627 -14.41 25.78 -26.47
CA LEU A 627 -15.57 24.89 -26.57
C LEU A 627 -15.19 23.40 -26.63
N ILE A 628 -14.14 23.07 -27.36
CA ILE A 628 -13.59 21.70 -27.46
C ILE A 628 -12.91 21.32 -26.13
N GLY A 629 -12.10 22.21 -25.55
CA GLY A 629 -11.45 22.00 -24.26
C GLY A 629 -12.42 21.72 -23.12
N LEU A 630 -13.45 22.56 -22.98
CA LEU A 630 -14.48 22.37 -21.96
C LEU A 630 -15.32 21.10 -22.19
N GLY A 631 -15.58 20.72 -23.45
CA GLY A 631 -16.28 19.48 -23.80
C GLY A 631 -15.47 18.23 -23.43
N PHE A 632 -14.17 18.25 -23.68
CA PHE A 632 -13.26 17.19 -23.23
C PHE A 632 -13.23 17.08 -21.69
N LEU A 633 -13.20 18.20 -20.96
CA LEU A 633 -13.25 18.20 -19.50
C LEU A 633 -14.61 17.71 -18.95
N SER A 634 -15.72 18.06 -19.61
CA SER A 634 -17.05 17.51 -19.32
C SER A 634 -17.10 15.98 -19.50
N ASN A 635 -16.56 15.45 -20.60
CA ASN A 635 -16.49 14.01 -20.86
C ASN A 635 -15.54 13.29 -19.87
N THR A 636 -14.40 13.90 -19.55
CA THR A 636 -13.48 13.41 -18.51
C THR A 636 -14.17 13.32 -17.15
N TRP A 637 -14.92 14.35 -16.76
CA TRP A 637 -15.69 14.30 -15.52
C TRP A 637 -16.79 13.21 -15.54
N ILE A 638 -17.57 13.07 -16.62
CA ILE A 638 -18.60 12.03 -16.77
C ILE A 638 -18.02 10.62 -16.56
N TYR A 639 -16.84 10.36 -17.12
CA TYR A 639 -16.12 9.11 -16.97
C TYR A 639 -15.66 8.90 -15.50
N MET A 640 -14.92 9.86 -14.93
CA MET A 640 -14.40 9.76 -13.57
C MET A 640 -15.52 9.57 -12.54
N ASP A 641 -16.61 10.32 -12.71
CA ASP A 641 -17.82 10.28 -11.89
C ASP A 641 -18.52 8.90 -11.95
N THR A 642 -18.77 8.40 -13.16
CA THR A 642 -19.39 7.09 -13.39
C THR A 642 -18.57 5.95 -12.80
N ILE A 643 -17.27 5.87 -13.08
CA ILE A 643 -16.38 4.82 -12.56
C ILE A 643 -16.24 4.88 -11.03
N THR A 644 -16.18 6.09 -10.46
CA THR A 644 -16.14 6.27 -9.00
C THR A 644 -17.43 5.79 -8.33
N ARG A 645 -18.60 5.99 -8.94
CA ARG A 645 -19.87 5.48 -8.38
C ARG A 645 -19.99 3.97 -8.36
N ILE A 646 -19.36 3.27 -9.30
CA ILE A 646 -19.33 1.79 -9.33
C ILE A 646 -18.53 1.23 -8.14
N THR A 647 -17.70 2.05 -7.49
CA THR A 647 -16.63 1.59 -6.60
C THR A 647 -16.69 2.19 -5.19
N CYS A 648 -17.32 3.36 -5.01
CA CYS A 648 -17.59 3.97 -3.71
C CYS A 648 -18.72 3.28 -2.91
N HIS A 649 -18.54 3.21 -1.59
CA HIS A 649 -19.58 2.83 -0.62
C HIS A 649 -20.20 4.04 0.09
N ASP A 650 -19.50 5.17 0.11
CA ASP A 650 -20.05 6.46 0.55
C ASP A 650 -21.27 6.83 -0.30
N GLY A 651 -22.28 7.45 0.34
CA GLY A 651 -23.63 7.61 -0.21
C GLY A 651 -23.83 8.62 -1.36
N TYR A 652 -22.85 8.72 -2.26
CA TYR A 652 -22.72 9.73 -3.31
C TYR A 652 -23.83 9.67 -4.37
N VAL A 653 -24.85 10.53 -4.22
CA VAL A 653 -25.97 10.69 -5.15
C VAL A 653 -25.50 11.30 -6.48
N MET A 654 -26.15 10.95 -7.60
CA MET A 654 -25.82 11.45 -8.93
C MET A 654 -26.38 12.85 -9.22
N ASP A 655 -25.53 13.73 -9.75
CA ASP A 655 -25.95 14.99 -10.37
C ASP A 655 -26.41 14.72 -11.82
N LEU A 656 -27.57 14.08 -11.94
CA LEU A 656 -28.21 13.78 -13.22
C LEU A 656 -28.41 15.04 -14.09
N PRO A 657 -28.80 16.21 -13.55
CA PRO A 657 -28.83 17.46 -14.31
C PRO A 657 -27.48 17.81 -14.93
N LEU A 658 -26.39 17.88 -14.14
CA LEU A 658 -25.07 18.24 -14.69
C LEU A 658 -24.55 17.19 -15.68
N MET A 659 -24.79 15.90 -15.44
CA MET A 659 -24.41 14.85 -16.39
C MET A 659 -25.17 14.97 -17.72
N SER A 660 -26.45 15.35 -17.68
CA SER A 660 -27.24 15.68 -18.88
C SER A 660 -26.68 16.92 -19.60
N ASP A 661 -26.44 18.01 -18.87
CA ASP A 661 -25.93 19.27 -19.44
C ASP A 661 -24.54 19.09 -20.07
N CYS A 662 -23.62 18.40 -19.38
CA CYS A 662 -22.31 18.02 -19.91
C CYS A 662 -22.43 17.12 -21.17
N SER A 663 -23.36 16.15 -21.18
CA SER A 663 -23.57 15.26 -22.32
C SER A 663 -24.11 16.01 -23.55
N LEU A 664 -25.05 16.94 -23.33
CA LEU A 664 -25.61 17.80 -24.37
C LEU A 664 -24.58 18.80 -24.91
N PHE A 665 -23.74 19.37 -24.02
CA PHE A 665 -22.69 20.31 -24.38
C PHE A 665 -21.59 19.64 -25.22
N SER A 666 -21.05 18.52 -24.75
CA SER A 666 -19.96 17.80 -25.43
C SER A 666 -20.39 17.23 -26.79
N SER A 667 -21.68 16.85 -26.93
CA SER A 667 -22.25 16.44 -28.22
C SER A 667 -22.41 17.59 -29.22
N ARG A 668 -22.30 18.86 -28.78
CA ARG A 668 -22.29 20.04 -29.66
C ARG A 668 -20.87 20.49 -30.03
N SER A 669 -19.87 20.29 -29.16
CA SER A 669 -18.49 20.70 -29.43
C SER A 669 -17.67 19.65 -30.19
N SER A 670 -17.87 18.34 -29.94
CA SER A 670 -17.07 17.26 -30.55
C SER A 670 -17.58 16.73 -31.90
N GLY A 671 -18.80 17.09 -32.32
CA GLY A 671 -19.44 16.54 -33.52
C GLY A 671 -19.80 15.05 -33.40
N SER A 672 -19.84 14.34 -34.52
CA SER A 672 -20.06 12.88 -34.59
C SER A 672 -18.83 12.05 -34.20
N THR A 673 -17.66 12.68 -34.05
CA THR A 673 -16.38 11.98 -33.89
C THR A 673 -16.33 11.08 -32.64
N VAL A 674 -15.70 9.90 -32.79
CA VAL A 674 -15.52 8.95 -31.69
C VAL A 674 -14.65 9.54 -30.58
N ASP A 675 -15.13 9.44 -29.34
CA ASP A 675 -14.57 10.12 -28.17
C ASP A 675 -13.14 9.64 -27.80
N PRO A 676 -12.20 10.54 -27.49
CA PRO A 676 -10.84 10.15 -27.12
C PRO A 676 -10.73 9.27 -25.88
N LEU A 677 -11.60 9.47 -24.87
CA LEU A 677 -11.52 8.79 -23.56
C LEU A 677 -12.42 7.54 -23.50
N MET A 678 -13.69 7.68 -23.90
CA MET A 678 -14.71 6.65 -23.81
C MET A 678 -14.93 5.89 -25.14
N GLY A 679 -14.28 6.29 -26.23
CA GLY A 679 -14.40 5.66 -27.54
C GLY A 679 -15.85 5.63 -28.03
N CYS A 680 -16.24 4.53 -28.68
CA CYS A 680 -17.61 4.31 -29.14
C CYS A 680 -18.62 4.19 -27.99
N ALA A 681 -18.17 4.07 -26.72
CA ALA A 681 -19.03 3.90 -25.55
C ALA A 681 -19.51 5.21 -24.91
N ARG A 682 -19.06 6.40 -25.36
CA ARG A 682 -19.44 7.70 -24.74
C ARG A 682 -20.92 7.84 -24.35
N PRO A 683 -21.92 7.48 -25.20
CA PRO A 683 -23.33 7.67 -24.85
C PRO A 683 -23.87 6.63 -23.84
N LEU A 684 -23.13 5.55 -23.57
CA LEU A 684 -23.48 4.54 -22.58
C LEU A 684 -23.15 4.97 -21.15
N PHE A 685 -22.11 5.79 -20.94
CA PHE A 685 -21.63 6.15 -19.61
C PHE A 685 -22.72 6.79 -18.70
N PRO A 686 -23.59 7.70 -19.18
CA PRO A 686 -24.72 8.19 -18.37
C PRO A 686 -25.75 7.11 -17.99
N LEU A 687 -25.93 6.08 -18.81
CA LEU A 687 -26.79 4.92 -18.48
C LEU A 687 -26.13 4.02 -17.43
N LEU A 688 -24.83 3.73 -17.59
CA LEU A 688 -24.00 2.99 -16.62
C LEU A 688 -23.95 3.71 -15.27
N GLY A 689 -23.79 5.03 -15.27
CA GLY A 689 -23.81 5.85 -14.07
C GLY A 689 -25.19 5.83 -13.36
N SER A 690 -26.27 5.84 -14.13
CA SER A 690 -27.64 5.67 -13.60
C SER A 690 -27.86 4.27 -13.00
N VAL A 691 -27.28 3.22 -13.61
CA VAL A 691 -27.24 1.87 -13.02
C VAL A 691 -26.44 1.85 -11.72
N ALA A 692 -25.26 2.47 -11.67
CA ALA A 692 -24.44 2.51 -10.46
C ALA A 692 -25.14 3.21 -9.28
N ASP A 693 -25.88 4.30 -9.52
CA ASP A 693 -26.69 4.94 -8.47
C ASP A 693 -27.87 4.05 -8.02
N LEU A 694 -28.53 3.32 -8.94
CA LEU A 694 -29.54 2.32 -8.59
C LEU A 694 -28.94 1.19 -7.74
N VAL A 695 -27.80 0.61 -8.15
CA VAL A 695 -27.06 -0.42 -7.39
C VAL A 695 -26.75 0.09 -5.98
N ASN A 696 -26.23 1.31 -5.85
CA ASN A 696 -25.92 1.90 -4.55
C ASN A 696 -27.16 2.24 -3.71
N ARG A 697 -28.34 2.48 -4.31
CA ARG A 697 -29.61 2.52 -3.56
C ARG A 697 -30.03 1.12 -3.09
N VAL A 698 -29.90 0.08 -3.93
CA VAL A 698 -30.20 -1.32 -3.57
C VAL A 698 -29.32 -1.77 -2.40
N ARG A 699 -27.99 -1.57 -2.48
CA ARG A 699 -27.02 -1.97 -1.44
C ARG A 699 -27.25 -1.30 -0.08
N ARG A 700 -27.78 -0.07 -0.06
CA ARG A 700 -28.10 0.68 1.17
C ARG A 700 -29.42 0.28 1.83
N ARG A 701 -30.28 -0.50 1.16
CA ARG A 701 -31.54 -1.00 1.74
C ARG A 701 -31.32 -2.26 2.58
N GLN A 702 -32.02 -2.37 3.70
CA GLN A 702 -31.98 -3.56 4.56
C GLN A 702 -32.91 -4.67 4.05
N GLU A 703 -33.92 -4.32 3.26
CA GLU A 703 -34.94 -5.26 2.80
C GLU A 703 -34.39 -6.26 1.77
N ARG A 704 -34.78 -7.54 1.88
CA ARG A 704 -34.31 -8.64 1.03
C ARG A 704 -34.78 -8.54 -0.43
N LEU A 705 -35.90 -7.88 -0.70
CA LEU A 705 -36.50 -7.76 -2.04
C LEU A 705 -36.51 -6.30 -2.51
N ASN A 706 -36.37 -6.12 -3.83
CA ASN A 706 -36.49 -4.80 -4.45
C ASN A 706 -37.95 -4.34 -4.48
N SER A 707 -38.17 -3.04 -4.28
CA SER A 707 -39.51 -2.47 -4.36
C SER A 707 -39.98 -2.41 -5.83
N PRO A 708 -41.30 -2.43 -6.11
CA PRO A 708 -41.81 -2.28 -7.47
C PRO A 708 -41.33 -1.00 -8.18
N ALA A 709 -40.97 0.04 -7.43
CA ALA A 709 -40.34 1.25 -7.97
C ALA A 709 -38.92 0.98 -8.51
N ILE A 710 -38.07 0.28 -7.74
CA ILE A 710 -36.71 -0.12 -8.16
C ILE A 710 -36.79 -1.04 -9.38
N VAL A 711 -37.69 -2.02 -9.38
CA VAL A 711 -37.87 -2.94 -10.52
C VAL A 711 -38.36 -2.19 -11.76
N SER A 712 -39.32 -1.26 -11.62
CA SER A 712 -39.81 -0.44 -12.73
C SER A 712 -38.72 0.49 -13.32
N GLU A 713 -37.85 1.04 -12.47
CA GLU A 713 -36.70 1.84 -12.89
C GLU A 713 -35.65 0.99 -13.62
N ALA A 714 -35.30 -0.18 -13.05
CA ALA A 714 -34.35 -1.11 -13.63
C ALA A 714 -34.82 -1.63 -15.01
N VAL A 715 -36.11 -1.89 -15.21
CA VAL A 715 -36.68 -2.25 -16.53
C VAL A 715 -36.46 -1.13 -17.56
N ARG A 716 -36.58 0.15 -17.17
CA ARG A 716 -36.33 1.29 -18.08
C ARG A 716 -34.84 1.44 -18.43
N LEU A 717 -33.96 1.31 -17.43
CA LEU A 717 -32.51 1.36 -17.64
C LEU A 717 -32.07 0.23 -18.56
N ARG A 718 -32.46 -1.01 -18.27
CA ARG A 718 -32.21 -2.17 -19.12
C ARG A 718 -32.70 -1.95 -20.56
N THR A 719 -33.96 -1.55 -20.75
CA THR A 719 -34.53 -1.29 -22.08
C THR A 719 -33.73 -0.23 -22.85
N SER A 720 -33.18 0.77 -22.15
CA SER A 720 -32.36 1.82 -22.75
C SER A 720 -30.97 1.33 -23.14
N ILE A 721 -30.34 0.50 -22.30
CA ILE A 721 -29.02 -0.11 -22.56
C ILE A 721 -29.10 -1.18 -23.66
N GLU A 722 -30.14 -2.00 -23.67
CA GLU A 722 -30.36 -3.01 -24.73
C GLU A 722 -30.48 -2.36 -26.11
N ARG A 723 -31.19 -1.23 -26.20
CA ARG A 723 -31.35 -0.41 -27.42
C ARG A 723 -30.17 0.49 -27.76
N TRP A 724 -29.22 0.68 -26.85
CA TRP A 724 -28.03 1.47 -27.12
C TRP A 724 -27.07 0.69 -28.03
N GLU A 725 -26.53 1.35 -29.05
CA GLU A 725 -25.56 0.78 -29.98
C GLU A 725 -24.29 1.67 -30.02
N PRO A 726 -23.10 1.09 -30.22
CA PRO A 726 -21.86 1.86 -30.31
C PRO A 726 -21.87 2.78 -31.53
N SER A 727 -21.37 4.01 -31.36
CA SER A 727 -21.26 4.97 -32.46
C SER A 727 -20.35 4.45 -33.58
N THR A 728 -20.95 4.20 -34.76
CA THR A 728 -20.29 3.75 -36.00
C THR A 728 -19.99 4.87 -36.99
N GLU A 729 -20.39 6.11 -36.70
CA GLU A 729 -19.98 7.30 -37.46
C GLU A 729 -18.51 7.62 -37.12
N LEU A 730 -17.59 7.02 -37.88
CA LEU A 730 -16.15 7.18 -37.75
C LEU A 730 -15.59 8.20 -38.74
N ASP A 731 -14.37 8.66 -38.48
CA ASP A 731 -13.63 9.62 -39.30
C ASP A 731 -13.04 8.98 -40.57
N GLU A 732 -13.81 8.14 -41.28
CA GLU A 732 -13.38 7.38 -42.46
C GLU A 732 -13.65 8.19 -43.76
N GLU A 733 -12.61 8.39 -44.57
CA GLU A 733 -12.73 8.85 -45.96
C GLU A 733 -13.60 7.85 -46.75
N PRO A 734 -14.51 8.30 -47.64
CA PRO A 734 -15.59 7.47 -48.19
C PRO A 734 -15.16 6.50 -49.31
N GLN A 735 -13.97 5.89 -49.17
CA GLN A 735 -13.36 4.99 -50.16
C GLN A 735 -13.02 3.60 -49.57
N ASP A 736 -12.66 3.51 -48.29
CA ASP A 736 -12.47 2.22 -47.63
C ASP A 736 -13.83 1.63 -47.18
N THR A 737 -14.05 0.35 -47.49
CA THR A 737 -15.33 -0.35 -47.21
C THR A 737 -15.20 -1.42 -46.13
N GLN A 738 -14.11 -1.40 -45.36
CA GLN A 738 -13.82 -2.32 -44.26
C GLN A 738 -13.30 -1.53 -43.06
N LEU A 739 -13.95 -1.68 -41.90
CA LEU A 739 -13.51 -1.07 -40.65
C LEU A 739 -12.10 -1.55 -40.30
N SER A 740 -11.24 -0.64 -39.83
CA SER A 740 -9.90 -0.99 -39.33
C SER A 740 -9.97 -1.97 -38.15
N SER A 741 -8.90 -2.75 -37.93
CA SER A 741 -8.79 -3.62 -36.75
C SER A 741 -8.94 -2.84 -35.43
N SER A 742 -8.28 -1.68 -35.33
CA SER A 742 -8.42 -0.79 -34.17
C SER A 742 -9.86 -0.27 -33.99
N THR A 743 -10.61 -0.07 -35.08
CA THR A 743 -12.03 0.30 -35.03
C THR A 743 -12.86 -0.85 -34.43
N ILE A 744 -12.60 -2.08 -34.88
CA ILE A 744 -13.29 -3.28 -34.39
C ILE A 744 -13.01 -3.45 -32.90
N ASP A 745 -11.76 -3.32 -32.45
CA ASP A 745 -11.39 -3.42 -31.04
C ASP A 745 -12.13 -2.39 -30.16
N LEU A 746 -12.24 -1.13 -30.61
CA LEU A 746 -13.01 -0.09 -29.92
C LEU A 746 -14.50 -0.46 -29.79
N ILE A 747 -15.07 -1.07 -30.83
CA ILE A 747 -16.47 -1.55 -30.83
C ILE A 747 -16.64 -2.77 -29.91
N GLN A 748 -15.68 -3.69 -29.84
CA GLN A 748 -15.75 -4.84 -28.93
C GLN A 748 -15.62 -4.39 -27.46
N THR A 749 -14.66 -3.52 -27.12
CA THR A 749 -14.56 -2.93 -25.77
C THR A 749 -15.84 -2.18 -25.39
N ALA A 750 -16.41 -1.38 -26.30
CA ALA A 750 -17.67 -0.69 -26.05
C ALA A 750 -18.86 -1.66 -25.82
N ASN A 751 -18.89 -2.80 -26.52
CA ASN A 751 -19.87 -3.85 -26.25
C ASN A 751 -19.59 -4.59 -24.93
N ALA A 752 -18.34 -4.79 -24.53
CA ALA A 752 -18.01 -5.37 -23.22
C ALA A 752 -18.55 -4.49 -22.08
N TYR A 753 -18.43 -3.16 -22.19
CA TYR A 753 -19.09 -2.20 -21.29
C TYR A 753 -20.62 -2.35 -21.29
N LYS A 754 -21.28 -2.49 -22.46
CA LYS A 754 -22.74 -2.71 -22.56
C LYS A 754 -23.18 -3.96 -21.78
N TRP A 755 -22.54 -5.10 -22.03
CA TRP A 755 -22.93 -6.37 -21.40
C TRP A 755 -22.53 -6.45 -19.92
N ALA A 756 -21.43 -5.83 -19.50
CA ALA A 756 -21.07 -5.70 -18.09
C ALA A 756 -22.07 -4.81 -17.33
N THR A 757 -22.55 -3.72 -17.95
CA THR A 757 -23.58 -2.85 -17.35
C THR A 757 -24.90 -3.60 -17.14
N LEU A 758 -25.29 -4.45 -18.10
CA LEU A 758 -26.47 -5.31 -17.95
C LEU A 758 -26.29 -6.36 -16.85
N LEU A 759 -25.15 -7.06 -16.83
CA LEU A 759 -24.80 -8.03 -15.78
C LEU A 759 -24.88 -7.38 -14.37
N PHE A 760 -24.31 -6.19 -14.21
CA PHE A 760 -24.31 -5.44 -12.95
C PHE A 760 -25.72 -5.03 -12.50
N LEU A 761 -26.56 -4.62 -13.45
CA LEU A 761 -27.98 -4.33 -13.18
C LEU A 761 -28.75 -5.59 -12.75
N HIS A 762 -28.45 -6.75 -13.33
CA HIS A 762 -29.05 -8.03 -12.95
C HIS A 762 -28.54 -8.57 -11.61
N GLN A 763 -27.26 -8.36 -11.25
CA GLN A 763 -26.73 -8.65 -9.91
C GLN A 763 -27.44 -7.81 -8.81
N ALA A 764 -27.95 -6.62 -9.14
CA ALA A 764 -28.69 -5.78 -8.20
C ALA A 764 -30.21 -6.01 -8.20
N VAL A 765 -30.79 -6.34 -9.35
CA VAL A 765 -32.24 -6.57 -9.52
C VAL A 765 -32.48 -7.94 -10.17
N PRO A 766 -32.31 -9.04 -9.41
CA PRO A 766 -32.58 -10.40 -9.91
C PRO A 766 -34.06 -10.62 -10.26
N GLU A 767 -34.96 -9.72 -9.86
CA GLU A 767 -36.37 -9.72 -10.28
C GLU A 767 -36.59 -9.33 -11.76
N LEU A 768 -35.54 -8.95 -12.50
CA LEU A 768 -35.64 -8.64 -13.93
C LEU A 768 -35.82 -9.91 -14.80
N PRO A 769 -36.79 -9.93 -15.75
CA PRO A 769 -37.10 -11.11 -16.56
C PRO A 769 -36.04 -11.36 -17.64
N THR A 770 -35.19 -12.36 -17.45
CA THR A 770 -33.99 -12.61 -18.28
C THR A 770 -34.13 -13.92 -19.07
N GLN A 771 -33.62 -13.95 -20.31
CA GLN A 771 -33.61 -15.16 -21.16
C GLN A 771 -32.30 -15.97 -21.07
N ALA A 772 -31.26 -15.39 -20.49
CA ALA A 772 -29.94 -15.98 -20.30
C ALA A 772 -29.55 -15.91 -18.81
N SER A 773 -28.63 -16.75 -18.35
CA SER A 773 -28.14 -16.73 -16.97
C SER A 773 -27.12 -15.61 -16.72
N LEU A 774 -26.81 -15.35 -15.45
CA LEU A 774 -25.69 -14.47 -15.06
C LEU A 774 -24.36 -14.96 -15.66
N GLN A 775 -24.12 -16.28 -15.65
CA GLN A 775 -22.92 -16.91 -16.22
C GLN A 775 -22.84 -16.72 -17.75
N ASP A 776 -23.96 -16.83 -18.48
CA ASP A 776 -23.99 -16.57 -19.92
C ASP A 776 -23.64 -15.11 -20.25
N MET A 777 -24.15 -14.17 -19.44
CA MET A 777 -23.83 -12.75 -19.58
C MET A 777 -22.37 -12.44 -19.23
N ALA A 778 -21.83 -13.06 -18.18
CA ALA A 778 -20.42 -12.96 -17.82
C ALA A 778 -19.52 -13.52 -18.92
N ARG A 779 -19.74 -14.77 -19.36
CA ARG A 779 -19.00 -15.42 -20.46
C ARG A 779 -19.06 -14.60 -21.74
N LYS A 780 -20.19 -13.95 -22.03
CA LYS A 780 -20.31 -13.02 -23.17
C LYS A 780 -19.43 -11.78 -23.03
N VAL A 781 -19.33 -11.17 -21.83
CA VAL A 781 -18.39 -10.08 -21.57
C VAL A 781 -16.94 -10.55 -21.75
N LEU A 782 -16.57 -11.70 -21.16
CA LEU A 782 -15.22 -12.27 -21.30
C LEU A 782 -14.87 -12.55 -22.76
N THR A 783 -15.82 -13.10 -23.54
CA THR A 783 -15.65 -13.34 -24.99
C THR A 783 -15.38 -12.03 -25.75
N LEU A 784 -16.10 -10.95 -25.45
CA LEU A 784 -15.89 -9.64 -26.08
C LEU A 784 -14.53 -9.02 -25.73
N ILE A 785 -14.01 -9.27 -24.53
CA ILE A 785 -12.65 -8.84 -24.13
C ILE A 785 -11.59 -9.72 -24.81
N ALA A 786 -11.89 -11.01 -25.01
CA ALA A 786 -11.01 -11.97 -25.67
C ALA A 786 -10.87 -11.73 -27.19
N THR A 787 -11.87 -11.14 -27.85
CA THR A 787 -11.75 -10.73 -29.26
C THR A 787 -10.91 -9.47 -29.47
N VAL A 788 -10.54 -8.73 -28.40
CA VAL A 788 -9.63 -7.58 -28.47
C VAL A 788 -8.19 -8.04 -28.29
N SER A 789 -7.36 -7.86 -29.33
CA SER A 789 -5.94 -8.25 -29.32
C SER A 789 -5.19 -7.61 -28.15
N VAL A 790 -4.25 -8.35 -27.55
CA VAL A 790 -3.43 -7.85 -26.42
C VAL A 790 -2.52 -6.67 -26.81
N ASP A 791 -2.14 -6.58 -28.09
CA ASP A 791 -1.32 -5.51 -28.65
C ASP A 791 -2.15 -4.23 -28.90
N SER A 792 -3.48 -4.36 -29.03
CA SER A 792 -4.38 -3.24 -29.30
C SER A 792 -4.32 -2.20 -28.19
N HIS A 793 -4.52 -0.92 -28.53
CA HIS A 793 -4.62 0.13 -27.53
C HIS A 793 -5.90 0.00 -26.70
N ALA A 794 -7.01 -0.44 -27.31
CA ALA A 794 -8.28 -0.66 -26.63
C ALA A 794 -8.24 -1.80 -25.59
N ALA A 795 -7.17 -2.62 -25.59
CA ALA A 795 -7.00 -3.77 -24.71
C ALA A 795 -6.82 -3.42 -23.22
N ILE A 796 -6.38 -2.19 -22.90
CA ILE A 796 -6.10 -1.77 -21.52
C ILE A 796 -7.31 -1.19 -20.78
N PHE A 797 -8.34 -0.77 -21.51
CA PHE A 797 -9.54 -0.11 -20.97
C PHE A 797 -10.70 -1.02 -20.46
N PRO A 798 -10.77 -2.35 -20.65
CA PRO A 798 -11.89 -3.14 -20.15
C PRO A 798 -11.77 -3.48 -18.66
N VAL A 799 -11.24 -2.58 -17.81
CA VAL A 799 -10.99 -2.81 -16.38
C VAL A 799 -12.29 -3.10 -15.62
N MET A 800 -13.30 -2.24 -15.72
CA MET A 800 -14.63 -2.52 -15.12
C MET A 800 -15.29 -3.78 -15.74
N PRO A 801 -15.38 -3.93 -17.08
CA PRO A 801 -15.93 -5.15 -17.67
C PRO A 801 -15.29 -6.45 -17.18
N LEU A 802 -13.95 -6.50 -17.10
CA LEU A 802 -13.22 -7.67 -16.60
C LEU A 802 -13.44 -7.88 -15.10
N MET A 803 -13.55 -6.80 -14.31
CA MET A 803 -13.86 -6.90 -12.89
C MET A 803 -15.24 -7.51 -12.63
N ILE A 804 -16.28 -7.02 -13.30
CA ILE A 804 -17.67 -7.47 -13.06
C ILE A 804 -17.88 -8.89 -13.59
N ALA A 805 -17.40 -9.22 -14.79
CA ALA A 805 -17.58 -10.54 -15.37
C ALA A 805 -16.57 -11.58 -14.86
N GLY A 806 -15.33 -11.18 -14.56
CA GLY A 806 -14.29 -12.08 -14.05
C GLY A 806 -14.59 -12.63 -12.66
N CYS A 807 -15.26 -11.85 -11.79
CA CYS A 807 -15.70 -12.33 -10.48
C CYS A 807 -16.80 -13.41 -10.57
N GLU A 808 -17.56 -13.47 -11.67
CA GLU A 808 -18.56 -14.51 -11.95
C GLU A 808 -17.97 -15.76 -12.63
N ALA A 809 -16.66 -15.77 -12.93
CA ALA A 809 -15.98 -16.92 -13.52
C ALA A 809 -15.96 -18.11 -12.53
N THR A 810 -16.55 -19.22 -12.96
CA THR A 810 -16.72 -20.44 -12.14
C THR A 810 -15.85 -21.59 -12.64
N ASP A 811 -15.71 -21.73 -13.96
CA ASP A 811 -14.86 -22.73 -14.59
C ASP A 811 -13.36 -22.38 -14.50
N ILE A 812 -12.50 -23.38 -14.32
CA ILE A 812 -11.06 -23.17 -14.10
C ILE A 812 -10.35 -22.53 -15.32
N GLU A 813 -10.83 -22.81 -16.52
CA GLU A 813 -10.33 -22.24 -17.78
C GLU A 813 -10.64 -20.73 -17.84
N ASP A 814 -11.90 -20.34 -17.62
CA ASP A 814 -12.33 -18.93 -17.55
C ASP A 814 -11.54 -18.17 -16.46
N ARG A 815 -11.35 -18.77 -15.27
CA ARG A 815 -10.56 -18.18 -14.17
C ARG A 815 -9.08 -18.02 -14.52
N THR A 816 -8.49 -18.99 -15.22
CA THR A 816 -7.09 -18.91 -15.67
C THR A 816 -6.94 -17.78 -16.69
N TRP A 817 -7.82 -17.74 -17.70
CA TRP A 817 -7.83 -16.69 -18.71
C TRP A 817 -8.02 -15.28 -18.12
N VAL A 818 -8.94 -15.12 -17.16
CA VAL A 818 -9.12 -13.83 -16.43
C VAL A 818 -7.85 -13.44 -15.67
N SER A 819 -7.19 -14.40 -15.02
CA SER A 819 -5.93 -14.17 -14.29
C SER A 819 -4.79 -13.75 -15.21
N ASP A 820 -4.70 -14.37 -16.39
CA ASP A 820 -3.70 -14.03 -17.42
C ASP A 820 -3.98 -12.66 -18.03
N ARG A 821 -5.24 -12.35 -18.35
CA ARG A 821 -5.65 -11.02 -18.86
C ARG A 821 -5.38 -9.92 -17.82
N TRP A 822 -5.61 -10.18 -16.54
CA TRP A 822 -5.19 -9.26 -15.47
C TRP A 822 -3.68 -9.05 -15.41
N ARG A 823 -2.85 -10.09 -15.60
CA ARG A 823 -1.38 -9.94 -15.64
C ARG A 823 -0.92 -9.15 -16.87
N VAL A 824 -1.53 -9.36 -18.04
CA VAL A 824 -1.29 -8.53 -19.24
C VAL A 824 -1.65 -7.07 -18.97
N LEU A 825 -2.82 -6.81 -18.39
CA LEU A 825 -3.24 -5.46 -17.99
C LEU A 825 -2.23 -4.81 -17.01
N GLY A 826 -1.78 -5.54 -15.99
CA GLY A 826 -0.82 -5.04 -15.00
C GLY A 826 0.54 -4.66 -15.58
N SER A 827 0.98 -5.36 -16.64
CA SER A 827 2.22 -5.01 -17.36
C SER A 827 2.15 -3.69 -18.12
N ARG A 828 0.95 -3.26 -18.55
CA ARG A 828 0.71 -2.00 -19.27
C ARG A 828 0.20 -0.86 -18.36
N LEU A 829 -0.52 -1.20 -17.29
CA LEU A 829 -1.10 -0.28 -16.31
C LEU A 829 -0.37 -0.38 -14.96
N THR A 830 0.87 0.11 -14.95
CA THR A 830 1.82 0.07 -13.83
C THR A 830 1.50 1.03 -12.67
N SER A 831 0.21 1.28 -12.39
CA SER A 831 -0.28 2.06 -11.25
C SER A 831 -0.56 1.19 -10.02
N GLY A 832 -0.38 -0.13 -10.10
CA GLY A 832 -0.69 -1.10 -9.03
C GLY A 832 -2.19 -1.36 -8.82
N LEU A 833 -3.05 -0.55 -9.44
CA LEU A 833 -4.51 -0.64 -9.42
C LEU A 833 -4.99 -2.01 -9.93
N VAL A 834 -4.43 -2.47 -11.04
CA VAL A 834 -4.76 -3.77 -11.65
C VAL A 834 -4.42 -4.95 -10.75
N ASN A 835 -3.31 -4.89 -10.01
CA ASN A 835 -2.93 -5.95 -9.07
C ASN A 835 -4.01 -6.10 -7.97
N ARG A 836 -4.57 -4.98 -7.49
CA ARG A 836 -5.69 -5.00 -6.54
C ARG A 836 -6.97 -5.57 -7.16
N CYS A 837 -7.26 -5.30 -8.44
CA CYS A 837 -8.38 -5.94 -9.14
C CYS A 837 -8.23 -7.47 -9.21
N LEU A 838 -7.02 -7.97 -9.51
CA LEU A 838 -6.71 -9.40 -9.53
C LEU A 838 -6.88 -10.03 -8.13
N GLU A 839 -6.40 -9.37 -7.07
CA GLU A 839 -6.56 -9.81 -5.69
C GLU A 839 -8.05 -9.92 -5.28
N ILE A 840 -8.86 -8.89 -5.56
CA ILE A 840 -10.30 -8.90 -5.27
C ILE A 840 -11.02 -9.98 -6.10
N THR A 841 -10.66 -10.14 -7.38
CA THR A 841 -11.22 -11.19 -8.26
C THR A 841 -10.92 -12.59 -7.71
N THR A 842 -9.67 -12.81 -7.27
CA THR A 842 -9.23 -14.07 -6.67
C THR A 842 -9.94 -14.36 -5.34
N GLU A 843 -10.20 -13.33 -4.53
CA GLU A 843 -10.98 -13.46 -3.29
C GLU A 843 -12.45 -13.77 -3.55
N ALA A 844 -13.07 -13.19 -4.59
CA ALA A 844 -14.44 -13.52 -4.99
C ALA A 844 -14.58 -15.02 -5.31
N TRP A 845 -13.62 -15.58 -6.05
CA TRP A 845 -13.54 -17.02 -6.31
C TRP A 845 -13.37 -17.84 -5.03
N LYS A 846 -12.44 -17.48 -4.13
CA LYS A 846 -12.26 -18.17 -2.84
C LYS A 846 -13.55 -18.19 -2.00
N ARG A 847 -14.25 -17.06 -1.90
CA ARG A 847 -15.50 -16.95 -1.13
C ARG A 847 -16.64 -17.75 -1.78
N HIS A 848 -16.76 -17.70 -3.11
CA HIS A 848 -17.71 -18.52 -3.87
C HIS A 848 -17.47 -20.02 -3.65
N ASP A 849 -16.21 -20.46 -3.66
CA ASP A 849 -15.85 -21.87 -3.51
C ASP A 849 -16.02 -22.37 -2.06
N LYS A 850 -15.72 -21.53 -1.05
CA LYS A 850 -16.03 -21.79 0.36
C LYS A 850 -17.55 -21.94 0.58
N SER A 851 -18.36 -21.05 -0.01
CA SER A 851 -19.83 -21.13 0.05
C SER A 851 -20.39 -22.38 -0.65
N SER A 852 -19.82 -22.75 -1.79
CA SER A 852 -20.22 -23.94 -2.56
C SER A 852 -19.90 -25.23 -1.80
N LYS A 853 -18.73 -25.33 -1.15
CA LYS A 853 -18.38 -26.48 -0.30
C LYS A 853 -19.27 -26.59 0.95
N ALA A 854 -19.60 -25.47 1.57
CA ALA A 854 -20.42 -25.44 2.79
C ALA A 854 -21.89 -25.81 2.56
N THR A 855 -22.41 -25.70 1.33
CA THR A 855 -23.83 -25.96 1.01
C THR A 855 -24.13 -27.40 0.56
N GLY A 856 -23.11 -28.20 0.22
CA GLY A 856 -23.15 -29.67 0.16
C GLY A 856 -24.07 -30.34 -0.87
N ILE A 857 -24.96 -29.62 -1.55
CA ILE A 857 -25.99 -30.17 -2.45
C ILE A 857 -26.15 -29.27 -3.68
N GLU A 858 -25.96 -29.84 -4.87
CA GLU A 858 -26.37 -29.24 -6.14
C GLU A 858 -27.90 -29.24 -6.30
N THR A 859 -28.59 -28.33 -5.61
CA THR A 859 -30.03 -28.11 -5.80
C THR A 859 -30.29 -26.85 -6.63
N VAL A 860 -30.68 -27.06 -7.88
CA VAL A 860 -30.80 -26.07 -8.98
C VAL A 860 -31.98 -25.08 -8.80
N SER A 861 -32.61 -24.99 -7.61
CA SER A 861 -33.96 -24.44 -7.45
C SER A 861 -34.14 -23.32 -6.40
N SER A 862 -33.09 -22.86 -5.70
CA SER A 862 -33.26 -21.97 -4.52
C SER A 862 -32.18 -20.88 -4.31
N ARG A 863 -31.52 -20.41 -5.37
CA ARG A 863 -30.44 -19.38 -5.32
C ARG A 863 -30.82 -17.88 -5.56
N PRO A 864 -31.89 -17.26 -5.01
CA PRO A 864 -32.07 -15.79 -5.17
C PRO A 864 -31.07 -14.90 -4.41
N SER A 865 -30.44 -15.37 -3.33
CA SER A 865 -29.71 -14.49 -2.39
C SER A 865 -28.18 -14.49 -2.52
N SER A 866 -27.56 -15.57 -2.99
CA SER A 866 -26.10 -15.75 -2.96
C SER A 866 -25.34 -14.90 -3.99
N LEU A 867 -25.99 -14.49 -5.09
CA LEU A 867 -25.37 -13.77 -6.23
C LEU A 867 -25.84 -12.32 -6.35
N THR A 868 -26.29 -11.71 -5.24
CA THR A 868 -26.71 -10.29 -5.25
C THR A 868 -25.57 -9.35 -4.89
N VAL A 869 -25.66 -8.07 -5.27
CA VAL A 869 -24.75 -6.98 -4.83
C VAL A 869 -24.67 -6.76 -3.30
N LYS A 870 -25.50 -7.46 -2.52
CA LYS A 870 -25.48 -7.49 -1.05
C LYS A 870 -24.73 -8.70 -0.48
N SER A 871 -24.39 -9.69 -1.30
CA SER A 871 -23.76 -10.94 -0.89
C SER A 871 -22.33 -10.72 -0.41
N GLU A 872 -21.89 -11.54 0.54
CA GLU A 872 -20.52 -11.52 1.09
C GLU A 872 -19.48 -12.00 0.07
N ILE A 873 -19.88 -12.81 -0.91
CA ILE A 873 -18.99 -13.27 -2.00
C ILE A 873 -18.81 -12.21 -3.09
N HIS A 874 -19.65 -11.16 -3.12
CA HIS A 874 -19.64 -10.15 -4.16
C HIS A 874 -18.44 -9.20 -4.01
N TRP A 875 -17.76 -8.88 -5.11
CA TRP A 875 -16.53 -8.06 -5.13
C TRP A 875 -16.68 -6.69 -4.47
N MET A 876 -17.84 -6.04 -4.60
CA MET A 876 -18.11 -4.76 -3.89
C MET A 876 -18.18 -4.93 -2.36
N THR A 877 -18.40 -6.14 -1.85
CA THR A 877 -18.39 -6.44 -0.40
C THR A 877 -16.95 -6.73 0.04
N ILE A 878 -16.18 -7.51 -0.73
CA ILE A 878 -14.73 -7.69 -0.49
C ILE A 878 -14.00 -6.34 -0.39
N MET A 879 -14.26 -5.41 -1.32
CA MET A 879 -13.70 -4.05 -1.25
C MET A 879 -14.10 -3.30 0.03
N LYS A 880 -15.33 -3.50 0.52
CA LYS A 880 -15.81 -2.88 1.78
C LYS A 880 -15.05 -3.44 2.97
N ASP A 881 -14.89 -4.76 3.04
CA ASP A 881 -14.27 -5.48 4.15
C ASP A 881 -12.78 -5.17 4.27
N TRP A 882 -12.08 -5.09 3.13
CA TRP A 882 -10.67 -4.70 3.06
C TRP A 882 -10.45 -3.18 3.23
N GLY A 883 -11.54 -2.40 3.23
CA GLY A 883 -11.52 -0.94 3.30
C GLY A 883 -10.79 -0.32 2.10
N TRP A 884 -11.02 -0.84 0.89
CA TRP A 884 -10.43 -0.39 -0.37
C TRP A 884 -11.46 0.27 -1.27
N GLN A 885 -11.00 1.23 -2.08
CA GLN A 885 -11.75 1.85 -3.16
C GLN A 885 -10.86 1.88 -4.41
N VAL A 886 -11.05 0.88 -5.28
CA VAL A 886 -10.26 0.72 -6.51
C VAL A 886 -11.03 1.34 -7.67
N MET A 887 -10.45 2.32 -8.37
CA MET A 887 -11.12 3.02 -9.47
C MET A 887 -11.05 2.19 -10.76
N LEU A 888 -12.13 1.50 -11.12
CA LEU A 888 -12.18 0.54 -12.24
C LEU A 888 -12.23 1.16 -13.64
N GLY A 889 -11.43 2.20 -13.89
CA GLY A 889 -11.34 2.92 -15.16
C GLY A 889 -10.06 2.59 -15.89
#